data_AF-A0A836H129-F1
#
_entry.id   AF-A0A836H129-F1
#
_cell.length_a   1.000
_cell.length_b   1.000
_cell.length_c   1.000
_cell.angle_alpha   90.00
_cell.angle_beta   90.00
_cell.angle_gamma   90.00
#
_symmetry.space_group_name_H-M   'P 1'
#
loop_
_entity.id
_entity.type
_entity.pdbx_description
1 polymer ?
#
loop_
_entity_poly.entity_id
_entity_poly.type
_entity_poly.pdbx_seq_one_letter_code
_entity_poly.pdbx_strand_id
1 'polypeptide(L)'
;MQARVAALAAADAKGALEPAKAARVLVREHPMCMPYVHPDVPKDAAFSELAEKRRTLLSDPERNAAPLRAVEEEMHERAAEVAAQRKRRTRPERLAYSVQMADVQPERAGEVREAEADTAPFLSGTEVRDPYYEELMALRASLMVEGPKRNADKIRAVEEQMKDRAVQLRTDDERAAAARVRVRDALLEQYPLLPKEVHGIPLEELPLRDDDEFVDAEQEHARLATDPVRNAEPPRAAEERMRERAEKLADVAAAEEEALRERLPFVEVGKVPLRCMGLESRPEFAALLAQLEELAKDPVSAPGPEARRLEKAMDDLAKLVAYDEAAATQCEAVKEADLHERFPFLPEEPVPGMPLAEAGVMEDPEFRTLANELVDLRRSPETSPQALRAAEEALACRAAEVAAAKLRATEEVQARYPFLSKRVAGVPLSEVPLAQDELFQELVAQRAPLLRKPEVNAAPLRAVEVQLRNRAAVLADAKAKLDAVHAADNEEVRARNPFLPHSDVRGVPLRELGLPQDAEYVGRWLHRLRLMEHPERNRRAIHAVEDALRDRAEELAREKLRAEEELLAKHPFVVRPAGAPLLASLGVPVDEQFQQLAQEHAALAEEPVRNVEPLRAVERAMQARVAALAAADAKGALEPAKAARVLVREHPMCMPYVHPDVPKDAAFSELAEKRRTLLSDPERNAAPLRAVEEEMHERAAEVAAQRKRRTRPERLAYSVQMADVQPERAGEVREAEADTAPFLSGTEVRDPYYEELMALRASLMVEGPKRNADKIRAVEEQMKDRAVQLRTDDERAAAARVRVRDALLEQYPLLPKEVHGIPLEELPLRDDDEFVDAEQEHARLATDPVRNAEPPRAAEERMRERAEKLADVAAAEEEALRERLPFVEVGKVPCAAWGWSRGRSSRRCWRSWRSWPRTRCRRRGRRRGGWRRPWTTWPSWWHTTRQRRRSARR
;
A
#
# COMPACT_ATOMS: atom_id res chain seq x y z
N MET A 1 -4.64 -8.27 -61.69
CA MET A 1 -4.51 -8.76 -60.29
C MET A 1 -5.53 -8.12 -59.36
N GLN A 2 -5.59 -6.80 -59.22
CA GLN A 2 -6.56 -6.10 -58.37
C GLN A 2 -8.03 -6.41 -58.70
N ALA A 3 -8.43 -6.53 -59.97
CA ALA A 3 -9.78 -6.97 -60.35
C ALA A 3 -10.12 -8.41 -59.92
N ARG A 4 -9.10 -9.27 -59.81
CA ARG A 4 -9.23 -10.68 -59.42
C ARG A 4 -9.27 -10.82 -57.89
N VAL A 5 -8.53 -9.96 -57.18
CA VAL A 5 -8.61 -9.79 -55.71
C VAL A 5 -9.96 -9.18 -55.31
N ALA A 6 -10.47 -8.19 -56.04
CA ALA A 6 -11.79 -7.61 -55.82
C ALA A 6 -12.92 -8.60 -56.11
N ALA A 7 -12.78 -9.45 -57.14
CA ALA A 7 -13.74 -10.52 -57.43
C ALA A 7 -13.72 -11.64 -56.38
N LEU A 8 -12.54 -11.99 -55.85
CA LEU A 8 -12.40 -12.93 -54.72
C LEU A 8 -12.96 -12.34 -53.42
N ALA A 9 -12.68 -11.07 -53.11
CA ALA A 9 -13.24 -10.38 -51.95
C ALA A 9 -14.76 -10.19 -52.06
N ALA A 10 -15.30 -9.95 -53.27
CA ALA A 10 -16.74 -9.89 -53.51
C ALA A 10 -17.41 -11.27 -53.45
N ALA A 11 -16.71 -12.34 -53.84
CA ALA A 11 -17.17 -13.73 -53.69
C ALA A 11 -17.14 -14.17 -52.23
N ASP A 12 -16.10 -13.81 -51.46
CA ASP A 12 -16.03 -14.01 -50.01
C ASP A 12 -17.10 -13.20 -49.27
N ALA A 13 -17.31 -11.93 -49.68
CA ALA A 13 -18.37 -11.10 -49.11
C ALA A 13 -19.77 -11.67 -49.39
N LYS A 14 -20.02 -12.24 -50.58
CA LYS A 14 -21.27 -12.96 -50.89
C LYS A 14 -21.41 -14.29 -50.15
N GLY A 15 -20.32 -15.04 -50.02
CA GLY A 15 -20.24 -16.30 -49.28
C GLY A 15 -20.47 -16.12 -47.77
N ALA A 16 -20.08 -14.98 -47.21
CA ALA A 16 -20.36 -14.59 -45.82
C ALA A 16 -21.76 -13.96 -45.64
N LEU A 17 -22.32 -13.28 -46.65
CA LEU A 17 -23.60 -12.57 -46.52
C LEU A 17 -24.81 -13.50 -46.42
N GLU A 18 -24.86 -14.60 -47.19
CA GLU A 18 -26.01 -15.52 -47.19
C GLU A 18 -26.23 -16.28 -45.88
N PRO A 19 -25.20 -16.90 -45.25
CA PRO A 19 -25.35 -17.46 -43.91
C PRO A 19 -25.65 -16.38 -42.86
N ALA A 20 -25.11 -15.17 -42.99
CA ALA A 20 -25.43 -14.05 -42.10
C ALA A 20 -26.88 -13.53 -42.26
N LYS A 21 -27.47 -13.60 -43.47
CA LYS A 21 -28.88 -13.29 -43.72
C LYS A 21 -29.81 -14.38 -43.17
N ALA A 22 -29.50 -15.65 -43.43
CA ALA A 22 -30.24 -16.78 -42.86
C ALA A 22 -30.19 -16.75 -41.32
N ALA A 23 -29.03 -16.38 -40.78
CA ALA A 23 -28.87 -16.13 -39.37
C ALA A 23 -29.79 -15.00 -38.88
N ARG A 24 -29.75 -13.82 -39.50
CA ARG A 24 -30.65 -12.69 -39.13
C ARG A 24 -32.14 -13.04 -39.21
N VAL A 25 -32.57 -13.91 -40.13
CA VAL A 25 -33.96 -14.40 -40.19
C VAL A 25 -34.28 -15.31 -39.01
N LEU A 26 -33.38 -16.25 -38.67
CA LEU A 26 -33.53 -17.13 -37.51
C LEU A 26 -33.58 -16.33 -36.19
N VAL A 27 -32.71 -15.34 -35.99
CA VAL A 27 -32.74 -14.45 -34.80
C VAL A 27 -34.05 -13.68 -34.71
N ARG A 28 -34.60 -13.27 -35.85
CA ARG A 28 -35.85 -12.51 -35.89
C ARG A 28 -37.07 -13.36 -35.54
N GLU A 29 -37.07 -14.64 -35.90
CA GLU A 29 -38.16 -15.58 -35.62
C GLU A 29 -38.01 -16.28 -34.26
N HIS A 30 -36.77 -16.50 -33.83
CA HIS A 30 -36.37 -17.25 -32.64
C HIS A 30 -35.23 -16.54 -31.87
N PRO A 31 -35.52 -15.38 -31.24
CA PRO A 31 -34.49 -14.55 -30.59
C PRO A 31 -33.81 -15.23 -29.39
N MET A 32 -34.48 -16.17 -28.73
CA MET A 32 -33.93 -16.94 -27.60
C MET A 32 -32.80 -17.88 -28.01
N CYS A 33 -32.67 -18.20 -29.31
CA CYS A 33 -31.58 -19.02 -29.83
C CYS A 33 -30.34 -18.18 -30.14
N MET A 34 -30.31 -16.90 -29.75
CA MET A 34 -29.10 -16.09 -29.89
C MET A 34 -28.00 -16.58 -28.96
N PRO A 35 -26.76 -16.71 -29.45
CA PRO A 35 -26.30 -16.46 -30.83
C PRO A 35 -25.96 -17.74 -31.60
N TYR A 36 -26.63 -18.86 -31.32
CA TYR A 36 -26.58 -20.12 -32.09
C TYR A 36 -27.33 -20.00 -33.40
N VAL A 37 -26.84 -19.10 -34.24
CA VAL A 37 -27.54 -18.69 -35.44
C VAL A 37 -27.06 -19.45 -36.65
N HIS A 38 -27.21 -20.77 -36.58
CA HIS A 38 -26.70 -21.66 -37.60
C HIS A 38 -27.78 -21.99 -38.65
N PRO A 39 -27.51 -21.93 -39.97
CA PRO A 39 -28.52 -22.19 -41.02
C PRO A 39 -29.09 -23.63 -41.03
N ASP A 40 -28.54 -24.53 -40.23
CA ASP A 40 -29.02 -25.92 -40.09
C ASP A 40 -29.94 -26.12 -38.87
N VAL A 41 -29.98 -25.18 -37.92
CA VAL A 41 -30.90 -25.20 -36.76
C VAL A 41 -32.37 -25.24 -37.20
N PRO A 42 -32.86 -24.37 -38.10
CA PRO A 42 -34.23 -24.45 -38.59
C PRO A 42 -34.49 -25.64 -39.53
N LYS A 43 -33.47 -26.44 -39.89
CA LYS A 43 -33.62 -27.67 -40.67
C LYS A 43 -33.67 -28.91 -39.78
N ASP A 44 -33.38 -28.78 -38.49
CA ASP A 44 -33.48 -29.86 -37.53
C ASP A 44 -34.96 -30.15 -37.21
N ALA A 45 -35.35 -31.42 -37.31
CA ALA A 45 -36.72 -31.83 -37.13
C ALA A 45 -37.21 -31.59 -35.68
N ALA A 46 -36.36 -31.87 -34.69
CA ALA A 46 -36.70 -31.67 -33.29
C ALA A 46 -36.82 -30.18 -32.93
N PHE A 47 -35.92 -29.33 -33.45
CA PHE A 47 -36.03 -27.88 -33.30
C PHE A 47 -37.32 -27.33 -33.94
N SER A 48 -37.72 -27.87 -35.10
CA SER A 48 -38.95 -27.46 -35.79
C SER A 48 -40.21 -27.82 -35.00
N GLU A 49 -40.24 -29.01 -34.38
CA GLU A 49 -41.35 -29.42 -33.49
C GLU A 49 -41.44 -28.54 -32.24
N LEU A 50 -40.30 -28.17 -31.64
CA LEU A 50 -40.26 -27.25 -30.49
C LEU A 50 -40.72 -25.83 -30.89
N ALA A 51 -40.33 -25.37 -32.09
CA ALA A 51 -40.79 -24.10 -32.64
C ALA A 51 -42.31 -24.06 -32.85
N GLU A 52 -42.93 -25.17 -33.27
CA GLU A 52 -44.39 -25.28 -33.37
C GLU A 52 -45.05 -25.29 -31.99
N LYS A 53 -44.53 -26.07 -31.03
CA LYS A 53 -45.00 -26.05 -29.63
C LYS A 53 -44.95 -24.64 -29.05
N ARG A 54 -43.86 -23.90 -29.25
CA ARG A 54 -43.74 -22.49 -28.84
C ARG A 54 -44.82 -21.62 -29.47
N ARG A 55 -45.08 -21.75 -30.78
CA ARG A 55 -46.15 -21.00 -31.47
C ARG A 55 -47.53 -21.28 -30.88
N THR A 56 -47.80 -22.52 -30.47
CA THR A 56 -49.07 -22.86 -29.79
C THR A 56 -49.18 -22.25 -28.39
N LEU A 57 -48.09 -22.23 -27.61
CA LEU A 57 -48.05 -21.68 -26.25
C LEU A 57 -48.15 -20.15 -26.23
N LEU A 58 -47.66 -19.47 -27.27
CA LEU A 58 -47.76 -18.02 -27.46
C LEU A 58 -49.19 -17.51 -27.68
N SER A 59 -50.19 -18.40 -27.80
CA SER A 59 -51.61 -18.00 -27.88
C SER A 59 -52.16 -17.42 -26.57
N ASP A 60 -51.59 -17.80 -25.42
CA ASP A 60 -51.91 -17.26 -24.09
C ASP A 60 -50.65 -17.23 -23.19
N PRO A 61 -49.77 -16.23 -23.36
CA PRO A 61 -48.44 -16.22 -22.76
C PRO A 61 -48.45 -16.01 -21.24
N GLU A 62 -49.48 -15.37 -20.68
CA GLU A 62 -49.58 -15.15 -19.22
C GLU A 62 -49.87 -16.46 -18.48
N ARG A 63 -50.76 -17.29 -19.03
CA ARG A 63 -51.10 -18.59 -18.44
C ARG A 63 -50.07 -19.67 -18.73
N ASN A 64 -49.35 -19.53 -19.85
CA ASN A 64 -48.35 -20.49 -20.32
C ASN A 64 -46.91 -20.07 -20.01
N ALA A 65 -46.67 -19.12 -19.10
CA ALA A 65 -45.34 -18.56 -18.85
C ALA A 65 -44.27 -19.62 -18.50
N ALA A 66 -44.57 -20.57 -17.61
CA ALA A 66 -43.61 -21.63 -17.24
C ALA A 66 -43.39 -22.66 -18.37
N PRO A 67 -44.44 -23.22 -19.02
CA PRO A 67 -44.27 -24.06 -20.20
C PRO A 67 -43.55 -23.37 -21.37
N LEU A 68 -43.78 -22.07 -21.56
CA LEU A 68 -43.14 -21.30 -22.62
C LEU A 68 -41.63 -21.14 -22.36
N ARG A 69 -41.24 -20.85 -21.10
CA ARG A 69 -39.83 -20.81 -20.70
C ARG A 69 -39.14 -22.16 -20.90
N ALA A 70 -39.77 -23.26 -20.48
CA ALA A 70 -39.20 -24.60 -20.65
C ALA A 70 -39.00 -24.96 -22.13
N VAL A 71 -39.97 -24.64 -23.00
CA VAL A 71 -39.83 -24.86 -24.45
C VAL A 71 -38.76 -23.95 -25.05
N GLU A 72 -38.63 -22.70 -24.58
CA GLU A 72 -37.59 -21.79 -25.04
C GLU A 72 -36.17 -22.23 -24.61
N GLU A 73 -36.02 -22.81 -23.43
CA GLU A 73 -34.79 -23.45 -22.96
C GLU A 73 -34.44 -24.69 -23.80
N GLU A 74 -35.40 -25.60 -24.04
CA GLU A 74 -35.19 -26.78 -24.90
C GLU A 74 -34.80 -26.39 -26.34
N MET A 75 -35.41 -25.32 -26.87
CA MET A 75 -35.05 -24.77 -28.18
C MET A 75 -33.61 -24.24 -28.19
N HIS A 76 -33.19 -23.57 -27.12
CA HIS A 76 -31.84 -23.03 -26.98
C HIS A 76 -30.79 -24.16 -26.92
N GLU A 77 -31.02 -25.18 -26.09
CA GLU A 77 -30.15 -26.36 -25.98
C GLU A 77 -30.03 -27.10 -27.32
N ARG A 78 -31.15 -27.33 -28.00
CA ARG A 78 -31.14 -28.02 -29.30
C ARG A 78 -30.40 -27.24 -30.38
N ALA A 79 -30.46 -25.91 -30.36
CA ALA A 79 -29.71 -25.07 -31.27
C ALA A 79 -28.18 -25.19 -31.06
N ALA A 80 -27.74 -25.23 -29.80
CA ALA A 80 -26.34 -25.45 -29.44
C ALA A 80 -25.85 -26.85 -29.87
N GLU A 81 -26.66 -27.89 -29.69
CA GLU A 81 -26.34 -29.25 -30.15
C GLU A 81 -26.14 -29.35 -31.66
N VAL A 82 -27.04 -28.75 -32.45
CA VAL A 82 -26.96 -28.78 -33.92
C VAL A 82 -25.69 -28.06 -34.40
N ALA A 83 -25.31 -26.95 -33.75
CA ALA A 83 -24.06 -26.25 -34.03
C ALA A 83 -22.82 -27.12 -33.72
N ALA A 84 -22.81 -27.79 -32.57
CA ALA A 84 -21.74 -28.70 -32.17
C ALA A 84 -21.59 -29.92 -33.11
N GLN A 85 -22.72 -30.50 -33.55
CA GLN A 85 -22.72 -31.63 -34.49
C GLN A 85 -22.13 -31.28 -35.86
N ARG A 86 -22.36 -30.05 -36.36
CA ARG A 86 -21.75 -29.59 -37.63
C ARG A 86 -20.24 -29.42 -37.50
N LYS A 87 -19.75 -28.82 -36.41
CA LYS A 87 -18.30 -28.69 -36.17
C LYS A 87 -17.59 -30.05 -36.22
N ARG A 88 -18.21 -31.10 -35.69
CA ARG A 88 -17.70 -32.49 -35.80
C ARG A 88 -17.62 -32.98 -37.25
N ARG A 89 -18.62 -32.67 -38.09
CA ARG A 89 -18.66 -33.06 -39.51
C ARG A 89 -17.66 -32.31 -40.39
N THR A 90 -17.33 -31.06 -40.06
CA THR A 90 -16.40 -30.21 -40.86
C THR A 90 -14.93 -30.32 -40.43
N ARG A 91 -14.62 -31.01 -39.32
CA ARG A 91 -13.23 -31.19 -38.82
C ARG A 91 -12.32 -32.03 -39.74
N PRO A 92 -12.80 -33.01 -40.54
CA PRO A 92 -11.93 -33.73 -41.49
C PRO A 92 -11.47 -32.87 -42.68
N GLU A 93 -12.25 -31.87 -43.10
CA GLU A 93 -11.95 -31.06 -44.31
C GLU A 93 -10.99 -29.89 -44.03
N ARG A 94 -10.85 -29.43 -42.77
CA ARG A 94 -9.89 -28.36 -42.41
C ARG A 94 -8.47 -28.84 -42.13
N LEU A 95 -8.20 -30.15 -42.20
CA LEU A 95 -6.85 -30.74 -42.15
C LEU A 95 -6.09 -30.62 -43.49
N ALA A 96 -6.74 -30.13 -44.55
CA ALA A 96 -6.11 -29.96 -45.88
C ALA A 96 -5.49 -28.57 -46.11
N TYR A 97 -5.57 -27.64 -45.14
CA TYR A 97 -4.97 -26.30 -45.25
C TYR A 97 -4.44 -25.80 -43.89
N SER A 98 -3.66 -26.64 -43.21
CA SER A 98 -2.72 -26.17 -42.19
C SER A 98 -1.32 -26.33 -42.74
N VAL A 99 -0.69 -25.19 -43.04
CA VAL A 99 0.75 -25.09 -43.32
C VAL A 99 1.51 -25.88 -42.25
N GLN A 100 2.47 -26.67 -42.70
CA GLN A 100 3.29 -27.55 -41.87
C GLN A 100 3.98 -26.74 -40.77
N MET A 101 3.68 -27.07 -39.51
CA MET A 101 4.36 -26.57 -38.30
C MET A 101 5.74 -27.21 -38.13
N ALA A 102 6.58 -27.17 -39.17
CA ALA A 102 7.92 -27.76 -39.14
C ALA A 102 9.05 -26.80 -39.54
N ASP A 103 8.76 -25.57 -40.00
CA ASP A 103 9.80 -24.58 -40.33
C ASP A 103 9.41 -23.18 -39.84
N VAL A 104 9.45 -22.96 -38.53
CA VAL A 104 9.64 -21.63 -37.95
C VAL A 104 10.74 -21.75 -36.91
N GLN A 105 11.91 -21.24 -37.27
CA GLN A 105 12.99 -21.00 -36.33
C GLN A 105 12.50 -19.98 -35.27
N PRO A 106 12.70 -20.23 -33.97
CA PRO A 106 12.15 -19.41 -32.91
C PRO A 106 13.02 -18.17 -32.74
N GLU A 107 12.95 -17.22 -33.65
CA GLU A 107 13.55 -15.90 -33.44
C GLU A 107 12.59 -14.79 -33.86
N ARG A 108 12.23 -13.96 -32.87
CA ARG A 108 11.69 -12.60 -32.99
C ARG A 108 10.23 -12.47 -33.46
N ALA A 109 9.31 -12.96 -32.65
CA ALA A 109 8.02 -12.30 -32.46
C ALA A 109 7.85 -12.10 -30.95
N GLY A 110 7.97 -10.84 -30.51
CA GLY A 110 7.83 -10.48 -29.10
C GLY A 110 6.46 -10.89 -28.59
N GLU A 111 6.44 -11.93 -27.76
CA GLU A 111 5.41 -12.09 -26.76
C GLU A 111 5.38 -10.78 -25.97
N VAL A 112 4.35 -9.96 -26.18
CA VAL A 112 3.90 -9.10 -25.09
C VAL A 112 3.23 -10.05 -24.12
N ARG A 113 4.06 -10.73 -23.32
CA ARG A 113 3.67 -11.06 -21.96
C ARG A 113 3.28 -9.71 -21.37
N GLU A 114 2.00 -9.54 -21.05
CA GLU A 114 1.70 -8.66 -19.93
C GLU A 114 2.65 -9.13 -18.83
N ALA A 115 3.48 -8.22 -18.33
CA ALA A 115 4.40 -8.53 -17.26
C ALA A 115 3.53 -9.01 -16.09
N GLU A 116 3.37 -10.33 -16.00
CA GLU A 116 2.83 -10.99 -14.82
C GLU A 116 3.63 -10.44 -13.65
N ALA A 117 2.91 -10.12 -12.58
CA ALA A 117 3.43 -9.58 -11.34
C ALA A 117 4.28 -10.61 -10.58
N ASP A 118 5.32 -11.13 -11.24
CA ASP A 118 6.29 -12.11 -10.73
C ASP A 118 7.55 -11.45 -10.18
N THR A 119 7.67 -10.12 -10.28
CA THR A 119 8.74 -9.41 -9.58
C THR A 119 8.35 -9.27 -8.11
N ALA A 120 8.99 -10.04 -7.24
CA ALA A 120 8.89 -9.82 -5.80
C ALA A 120 9.13 -8.33 -5.49
N PRO A 121 8.28 -7.69 -4.67
CA PRO A 121 8.42 -6.28 -4.37
C PRO A 121 9.76 -6.05 -3.67
N PHE A 122 10.55 -5.13 -4.23
CA PHE A 122 11.77 -4.65 -3.61
C PHE A 122 11.43 -3.59 -2.58
N LEU A 123 12.26 -3.48 -1.55
CA LEU A 123 12.23 -2.33 -0.66
C LEU A 123 12.67 -1.09 -1.44
N SER A 124 11.93 0.01 -1.24
CA SER A 124 12.12 1.28 -1.93
C SER A 124 13.58 1.67 -2.07
N GLY A 125 14.03 1.89 -3.31
CA GLY A 125 15.38 2.36 -3.60
C GLY A 125 16.49 1.30 -3.57
N THR A 126 16.18 0.03 -3.26
CA THR A 126 17.14 -1.08 -3.21
C THR A 126 16.76 -2.22 -4.15
N GLU A 127 17.68 -3.18 -4.30
CA GLU A 127 17.44 -4.47 -4.99
C GLU A 127 17.04 -5.58 -4.01
N VAL A 128 16.79 -5.25 -2.73
CA VAL A 128 16.47 -6.24 -1.70
C VAL A 128 14.97 -6.44 -1.62
N ARG A 129 14.55 -7.70 -1.64
CA ARG A 129 13.15 -8.12 -1.58
C ARG A 129 12.57 -8.00 -0.16
N ASP A 130 11.26 -7.83 -0.07
CA ASP A 130 10.56 -7.67 1.21
C ASP A 130 10.55 -8.95 2.09
N PRO A 131 10.97 -8.86 3.38
CA PRO A 131 10.90 -9.91 4.40
C PRO A 131 9.67 -10.82 4.34
N TYR A 132 8.50 -10.22 4.45
CA TYR A 132 7.28 -10.98 4.66
C TYR A 132 6.77 -11.57 3.34
N TYR A 133 6.94 -10.86 2.23
CA TYR A 133 6.56 -11.35 0.92
C TYR A 133 7.32 -12.62 0.53
N GLU A 134 8.63 -12.72 0.82
CA GLU A 134 9.35 -13.97 0.51
C GLU A 134 8.99 -15.11 1.45
N GLU A 135 8.68 -14.84 2.72
CA GLU A 135 8.13 -15.86 3.61
C GLU A 135 6.85 -16.48 3.02
N LEU A 136 6.01 -15.65 2.40
CA LEU A 136 4.81 -16.10 1.69
C LEU A 136 5.15 -16.86 0.40
N MET A 137 6.13 -16.40 -0.38
CA MET A 137 6.63 -17.10 -1.57
C MET A 137 7.16 -18.51 -1.24
N ALA A 138 8.01 -18.62 -0.22
CA ALA A 138 8.54 -19.91 0.25
C ALA A 138 7.41 -20.81 0.77
N LEU A 139 6.40 -20.23 1.43
CA LEU A 139 5.21 -20.95 1.89
C LEU A 139 4.39 -21.49 0.71
N ARG A 140 4.15 -20.66 -0.32
CA ARG A 140 3.48 -21.06 -1.55
C ARG A 140 4.23 -22.17 -2.27
N ALA A 141 5.54 -22.03 -2.46
CA ALA A 141 6.40 -23.03 -3.09
C ALA A 141 6.34 -24.39 -2.36
N SER A 142 6.45 -24.37 -1.03
CA SER A 142 6.28 -25.56 -0.19
C SER A 142 4.92 -26.23 -0.37
N LEU A 143 3.82 -25.47 -0.40
CA LEU A 143 2.47 -26.02 -0.60
C LEU A 143 2.29 -26.61 -2.01
N MET A 144 2.92 -26.01 -3.03
CA MET A 144 2.93 -26.51 -4.40
C MET A 144 3.65 -27.86 -4.49
N VAL A 145 4.82 -28.00 -3.84
CA VAL A 145 5.57 -29.27 -3.79
C VAL A 145 4.80 -30.37 -3.05
N GLU A 146 4.15 -30.02 -1.94
CA GLU A 146 3.33 -30.96 -1.16
C GLU A 146 2.11 -31.51 -1.91
N GLY A 147 1.61 -30.79 -2.92
CA GLY A 147 0.50 -31.21 -3.76
C GLY A 147 -0.43 -30.04 -4.09
N PRO A 148 -0.38 -29.49 -5.32
CA PRO A 148 -1.08 -28.25 -5.67
C PRO A 148 -2.60 -28.41 -5.62
N LYS A 149 -3.13 -29.59 -5.98
CA LYS A 149 -4.57 -29.88 -5.92
C LYS A 149 -5.09 -29.99 -4.48
N ARG A 150 -4.32 -30.64 -3.60
CA ARG A 150 -4.69 -30.82 -2.19
C ARG A 150 -4.65 -29.50 -1.43
N ASN A 151 -3.70 -28.65 -1.79
CA ASN A 151 -3.43 -27.39 -1.11
C ASN A 151 -4.01 -26.17 -1.86
N ALA A 152 -4.88 -26.36 -2.86
CA ALA A 152 -5.33 -25.29 -3.75
C ALA A 152 -5.91 -24.08 -3.01
N ASP A 153 -6.74 -24.33 -1.99
CA ASP A 153 -7.37 -23.28 -1.17
C ASP A 153 -6.35 -22.54 -0.31
N LYS A 154 -5.38 -23.28 0.27
CA LYS A 154 -4.28 -22.70 1.07
C LYS A 154 -3.33 -21.88 0.20
N ILE A 155 -3.01 -22.37 -1.00
CA ILE A 155 -2.20 -21.65 -1.98
C ILE A 155 -2.89 -20.33 -2.33
N ARG A 156 -4.20 -20.35 -2.59
CA ARG A 156 -4.96 -19.13 -2.85
C ARG A 156 -4.94 -18.16 -1.67
N ALA A 157 -5.14 -18.64 -0.45
CA ALA A 157 -5.07 -17.80 0.75
C ALA A 157 -3.69 -17.16 0.96
N VAL A 158 -2.61 -17.85 0.57
CA VAL A 158 -1.24 -17.31 0.59
C VAL A 158 -1.04 -16.27 -0.52
N GLU A 159 -1.53 -16.54 -1.73
CA GLU A 159 -1.50 -15.59 -2.85
C GLU A 159 -2.29 -14.31 -2.53
N GLU A 160 -3.42 -14.39 -1.82
CA GLU A 160 -4.14 -13.20 -1.35
C GLU A 160 -3.34 -12.41 -0.31
N GLN A 161 -2.64 -13.07 0.63
CA GLN A 161 -1.75 -12.36 1.55
C GLN A 161 -0.58 -11.68 0.83
N MET A 162 -0.05 -12.29 -0.24
CA MET A 162 0.99 -11.68 -1.07
C MET A 162 0.45 -10.43 -1.77
N LYS A 163 -0.79 -10.47 -2.28
CA LYS A 163 -1.46 -9.30 -2.87
C LYS A 163 -1.63 -8.20 -1.84
N ASP A 164 -2.12 -8.52 -0.64
CA ASP A 164 -2.26 -7.56 0.47
C ASP A 164 -0.92 -6.88 0.77
N ARG A 165 0.17 -7.66 0.91
CA ARG A 165 1.51 -7.12 1.18
C ARG A 165 2.02 -6.24 0.04
N ALA A 166 1.82 -6.63 -1.21
CA ALA A 166 2.21 -5.83 -2.37
C ALA A 166 1.41 -4.52 -2.48
N VAL A 167 0.14 -4.50 -2.07
CA VAL A 167 -0.63 -3.26 -1.94
C VAL A 167 -0.06 -2.39 -0.82
N GLN A 168 0.17 -2.97 0.36
CA GLN A 168 0.72 -2.25 1.50
C GLN A 168 2.06 -1.57 1.17
N LEU A 169 3.02 -2.30 0.59
CA LEU A 169 4.34 -1.76 0.23
C LEU A 169 4.24 -0.59 -0.76
N ARG A 170 3.41 -0.72 -1.80
CA ARG A 170 3.19 0.38 -2.77
C ARG A 170 2.57 1.59 -2.11
N THR A 171 1.59 1.39 -1.25
CA THR A 171 0.97 2.47 -0.49
C THR A 171 1.96 3.13 0.46
N ASP A 172 2.82 2.37 1.12
CA ASP A 172 3.88 2.93 1.97
C ASP A 172 4.91 3.72 1.16
N ASP A 173 5.28 3.27 -0.05
CA ASP A 173 6.16 4.02 -0.95
C ASP A 173 5.55 5.35 -1.38
N GLU A 174 4.26 5.36 -1.73
CA GLU A 174 3.52 6.58 -2.05
C GLU A 174 3.44 7.53 -0.85
N ARG A 175 3.19 6.99 0.35
CA ARG A 175 3.13 7.74 1.61
C ARG A 175 4.49 8.32 1.98
N ALA A 176 5.56 7.55 1.85
CA ALA A 176 6.92 7.98 2.09
C ALA A 176 7.35 9.07 1.09
N ALA A 177 7.02 8.92 -0.19
CA ALA A 177 7.27 9.96 -1.20
C ALA A 177 6.51 11.25 -0.88
N ALA A 178 5.24 11.15 -0.48
CA ALA A 178 4.45 12.30 -0.06
C ALA A 178 5.03 12.98 1.19
N ALA A 179 5.54 12.22 2.16
CA ALA A 179 6.21 12.78 3.34
C ALA A 179 7.47 13.58 2.96
N ARG A 180 8.34 13.02 2.11
CA ARG A 180 9.53 13.74 1.62
C ARG A 180 9.16 15.04 0.90
N VAL A 181 8.11 15.01 0.07
CA VAL A 181 7.59 16.21 -0.60
C VAL A 181 7.15 17.27 0.41
N ARG A 182 6.43 16.89 1.47
CA ARG A 182 6.02 17.85 2.50
C ARG A 182 7.19 18.43 3.28
N VAL A 183 8.17 17.61 3.67
CA VAL A 183 9.40 18.08 4.32
C VAL A 183 10.11 19.10 3.44
N ARG A 184 10.27 18.80 2.15
CA ARG A 184 10.86 19.73 1.19
C ARG A 184 10.04 21.01 1.05
N ASP A 185 8.73 20.90 0.88
CA ASP A 185 7.87 22.07 0.69
C ASP A 185 7.87 22.95 1.95
N ALA A 186 7.92 22.36 3.16
CA ALA A 186 8.12 23.08 4.41
C ALA A 186 9.49 23.77 4.50
N LEU A 187 10.57 23.11 4.05
CA LEU A 187 11.89 23.74 3.95
C LEU A 187 11.91 24.90 2.96
N LEU A 188 11.17 24.80 1.85
CA LEU A 188 11.04 25.89 0.87
C LEU A 188 10.21 27.06 1.39
N GLU A 189 9.20 26.79 2.21
CA GLU A 189 8.44 27.83 2.92
C GLU A 189 9.30 28.53 3.99
N GLN A 190 10.12 27.77 4.72
CA GLN A 190 11.06 28.31 5.71
C GLN A 190 12.21 29.08 5.05
N TYR A 191 12.73 28.59 3.93
CA TYR A 191 13.85 29.16 3.19
C TYR A 191 13.48 29.49 1.73
N PRO A 192 12.62 30.49 1.46
CA PRO A 192 12.21 30.84 0.08
C PRO A 192 13.38 31.28 -0.82
N LEU A 193 14.53 31.59 -0.22
CA LEU A 193 15.75 31.97 -0.90
C LEU A 193 16.46 30.78 -1.57
N LEU A 194 16.24 29.56 -1.08
CA LEU A 194 16.89 28.34 -1.57
C LEU A 194 16.04 27.68 -2.67
N PRO A 195 16.68 27.17 -3.74
CA PRO A 195 15.98 26.37 -4.75
C PRO A 195 15.59 24.99 -4.18
N LYS A 196 14.70 24.28 -4.90
CA LYS A 196 14.29 22.91 -4.56
C LYS A 196 15.45 21.92 -4.52
N GLU A 197 16.45 22.16 -5.37
CA GLU A 197 17.67 21.38 -5.48
C GLU A 197 18.85 22.35 -5.58
N VAL A 198 19.91 22.09 -4.82
CA VAL A 198 21.17 22.82 -4.89
C VAL A 198 22.20 21.89 -5.50
N HIS A 199 22.73 22.25 -6.68
CA HIS A 199 23.69 21.44 -7.44
C HIS A 199 23.25 19.97 -7.67
N GLY A 200 21.94 19.76 -7.84
CA GLY A 200 21.34 18.44 -8.09
C GLY A 200 21.07 17.61 -6.82
N ILE A 201 21.35 18.17 -5.64
CA ILE A 201 21.01 17.55 -4.35
C ILE A 201 19.69 18.15 -3.85
N PRO A 202 18.68 17.32 -3.53
CA PRO A 202 17.43 17.79 -2.93
C PRO A 202 17.68 18.57 -1.64
N LEU A 203 16.93 19.65 -1.42
CA LEU A 203 17.09 20.51 -0.25
C LEU A 203 16.95 19.74 1.08
N GLU A 204 16.04 18.77 1.12
CA GLU A 204 15.81 17.87 2.25
C GLU A 204 16.95 16.88 2.53
N GLU A 205 17.89 16.69 1.60
CA GLU A 205 19.09 15.85 1.77
C GLU A 205 20.32 16.64 2.25
N LEU A 206 20.24 17.97 2.34
CA LEU A 206 21.34 18.80 2.84
C LEU A 206 21.29 18.88 4.37
N PRO A 207 22.45 18.78 5.06
CA PRO A 207 22.52 18.82 6.52
C PRO A 207 22.42 20.26 7.07
N LEU A 208 21.46 21.05 6.57
CA LEU A 208 21.31 22.47 6.92
C LEU A 208 21.12 22.68 8.42
N ARG A 209 20.39 21.77 9.08
CA ARG A 209 20.09 21.82 10.53
C ARG A 209 21.28 21.43 11.41
N ASP A 210 22.25 20.70 10.86
CA ASP A 210 23.45 20.24 11.56
C ASP A 210 24.64 21.17 11.34
N ASP A 211 24.51 22.14 10.43
CA ASP A 211 25.57 23.08 10.08
C ASP A 211 25.51 24.36 10.91
N ASP A 212 26.45 24.50 11.86
CA ASP A 212 26.50 25.65 12.77
C ASP A 212 26.57 27.00 12.03
N GLU A 213 27.28 27.10 10.91
CA GLU A 213 27.37 28.34 10.12
C GLU A 213 26.04 28.73 9.48
N PHE A 214 25.32 27.75 8.93
CA PHE A 214 23.98 27.95 8.37
C PHE A 214 22.98 28.36 9.47
N VAL A 215 22.99 27.64 10.60
CA VAL A 215 22.12 27.92 11.75
C VAL A 215 22.42 29.28 12.37
N ASP A 216 23.69 29.70 12.46
CA ASP A 216 24.06 31.04 12.94
C ASP A 216 23.56 32.14 11.99
N ALA A 217 23.65 31.91 10.68
CA ALA A 217 23.12 32.85 9.68
C ALA A 217 21.58 32.92 9.73
N GLU A 218 20.90 31.80 9.95
CA GLU A 218 19.44 31.75 10.18
C GLU A 218 19.05 32.55 11.43
N GLN A 219 19.74 32.35 12.55
CA GLN A 219 19.48 33.09 13.79
C GLN A 219 19.73 34.59 13.62
N GLU A 220 20.78 34.96 12.90
CA GLU A 220 21.06 36.36 12.59
C GLU A 220 19.96 36.96 11.73
N HIS A 221 19.50 36.25 10.69
CA HIS A 221 18.36 36.66 9.87
C HIS A 221 17.11 36.90 10.73
N ALA A 222 16.76 35.95 11.59
CA ALA A 222 15.60 36.06 12.49
C ALA A 222 15.70 37.27 13.44
N ARG A 223 16.88 37.52 14.03
CA ARG A 223 17.13 38.68 14.89
C ARG A 223 16.97 40.00 14.12
N LEU A 224 17.51 40.07 12.90
CA LEU A 224 17.45 41.26 12.06
C LEU A 224 16.04 41.51 11.50
N ALA A 225 15.27 40.46 11.24
CA ALA A 225 13.88 40.52 10.79
C ALA A 225 12.90 41.04 11.85
N THR A 226 13.28 41.05 13.14
CA THR A 226 12.41 41.46 14.25
C THR A 226 12.20 42.99 14.34
N ASP A 227 13.12 43.82 13.82
CA ASP A 227 12.95 45.29 13.69
C ASP A 227 13.48 45.80 12.33
N PRO A 228 12.66 45.70 11.26
CA PRO A 228 13.07 46.01 9.89
C PRO A 228 13.24 47.52 9.60
N VAL A 229 12.81 48.41 10.52
CA VAL A 229 12.84 49.87 10.29
C VAL A 229 14.18 50.48 10.73
N ARG A 230 14.80 49.91 11.78
CA ARG A 230 16.10 50.37 12.29
C ARG A 230 17.29 49.68 11.61
N ASN A 231 17.02 48.54 10.96
CA ASN A 231 17.96 47.68 10.27
C ASN A 231 17.60 47.65 8.77
N ALA A 232 17.99 48.68 7.99
CA ALA A 232 17.59 48.82 6.57
C ALA A 232 18.55 48.22 5.50
N GLU A 233 19.84 48.04 5.80
CA GLU A 233 20.77 47.18 5.02
C GLU A 233 20.83 45.63 5.31
N PRO A 234 20.20 44.98 6.34
CA PRO A 234 20.83 43.86 7.04
C PRO A 234 20.26 42.42 6.92
N PRO A 235 19.01 42.07 6.51
CA PRO A 235 18.62 40.65 6.38
C PRO A 235 19.18 39.98 5.11
N ARG A 236 19.38 40.73 4.01
CA ARG A 236 19.87 40.17 2.73
C ARG A 236 21.29 39.60 2.81
N ALA A 237 22.17 40.20 3.60
CA ALA A 237 23.52 39.68 3.81
C ALA A 237 23.53 38.36 4.63
N ALA A 238 22.54 38.16 5.50
CA ALA A 238 22.33 36.87 6.15
C ALA A 238 21.74 35.85 5.17
N GLU A 239 20.78 36.24 4.33
CA GLU A 239 20.22 35.39 3.26
C GLU A 239 21.27 34.96 2.23
N GLU A 240 22.16 35.86 1.83
CA GLU A 240 23.29 35.55 0.94
C GLU A 240 24.25 34.56 1.60
N ARG A 241 24.59 34.74 2.88
CA ARG A 241 25.40 33.76 3.63
C ARG A 241 24.72 32.41 3.75
N MET A 242 23.41 32.35 3.98
CA MET A 242 22.64 31.10 4.01
C MET A 242 22.69 30.40 2.64
N ARG A 243 22.49 31.16 1.54
CA ARG A 243 22.59 30.63 0.17
C ARG A 243 24.00 30.10 -0.12
N GLU A 244 25.02 30.90 0.12
CA GLU A 244 26.41 30.51 -0.11
C GLU A 244 26.81 29.30 0.75
N ARG A 245 26.31 29.22 1.99
CA ARG A 245 26.59 28.06 2.85
C ARG A 245 25.86 26.81 2.36
N ALA A 246 24.62 26.91 1.92
CA ALA A 246 23.90 25.80 1.30
C ALA A 246 24.57 25.33 0.00
N GLU A 247 25.04 26.24 -0.85
CA GLU A 247 25.82 25.93 -2.07
C GLU A 247 27.13 25.23 -1.71
N LYS A 248 27.87 25.70 -0.70
CA LYS A 248 29.09 25.03 -0.20
C LYS A 248 28.80 23.63 0.34
N LEU A 249 27.72 23.45 1.10
CA LEU A 249 27.33 22.13 1.61
C LEU A 249 26.98 21.18 0.47
N ALA A 250 26.28 21.67 -0.56
CA ALA A 250 25.98 20.89 -1.75
C ALA A 250 27.24 20.55 -2.56
N ASP A 251 28.18 21.49 -2.73
CA ASP A 251 29.47 21.25 -3.38
C ASP A 251 30.28 20.19 -2.64
N VAL A 252 30.34 20.28 -1.30
CA VAL A 252 31.02 19.27 -0.47
C VAL A 252 30.36 17.90 -0.62
N ALA A 253 29.04 17.83 -0.56
CA ALA A 253 28.30 16.57 -0.70
C ALA A 253 28.43 15.96 -2.11
N ALA A 254 28.43 16.80 -3.16
CA ALA A 254 28.62 16.35 -4.53
C ALA A 254 30.05 15.86 -4.77
N ALA A 255 31.06 16.60 -4.28
CA ALA A 255 32.46 16.20 -4.38
C ALA A 255 32.77 14.94 -3.56
N GLU A 256 32.15 14.78 -2.39
CA GLU A 256 32.25 13.56 -1.58
C GLU A 256 31.66 12.36 -2.32
N GLU A 257 30.46 12.49 -2.88
CA GLU A 257 29.82 11.44 -3.67
C GLU A 257 30.65 11.07 -4.92
N GLU A 258 31.16 12.07 -5.65
CA GLU A 258 32.02 11.87 -6.82
C GLU A 258 33.33 11.16 -6.44
N ALA A 259 34.02 11.63 -5.39
CA ALA A 259 35.24 11.02 -4.90
C ALA A 259 35.00 9.57 -4.42
N LEU A 260 33.87 9.29 -3.77
CA LEU A 260 33.50 7.93 -3.38
C LEU A 260 33.26 7.04 -4.60
N ARG A 261 32.57 7.54 -5.64
CA ARG A 261 32.34 6.79 -6.89
C ARG A 261 33.62 6.53 -7.67
N GLU A 262 34.54 7.48 -7.70
CA GLU A 262 35.87 7.30 -8.31
C GLU A 262 36.72 6.27 -7.56
N ARG A 263 36.68 6.29 -6.22
CA ARG A 263 37.46 5.39 -5.36
C ARG A 263 36.84 3.99 -5.27
N LEU A 264 35.53 3.88 -5.38
CA LEU A 264 34.76 2.64 -5.24
C LEU A 264 33.92 2.35 -6.50
N PRO A 265 34.54 2.24 -7.69
CA PRO A 265 33.81 2.07 -8.96
C PRO A 265 33.10 0.72 -9.07
N PHE A 266 33.44 -0.25 -8.22
CA PHE A 266 32.86 -1.59 -8.16
C PHE A 266 31.65 -1.71 -7.22
N VAL A 267 31.33 -0.66 -6.45
CA VAL A 267 30.20 -0.68 -5.50
C VAL A 267 28.92 -0.24 -6.21
N GLU A 268 27.96 -1.15 -6.33
CA GLU A 268 26.67 -0.91 -7.00
C GLU A 268 25.50 -1.11 -6.01
N VAL A 269 24.95 0.00 -5.48
CA VAL A 269 23.95 0.00 -4.38
C VAL A 269 22.60 0.66 -4.71
N GLY A 270 22.20 0.66 -5.99
CA GLY A 270 20.89 1.20 -6.40
C GLY A 270 20.80 2.72 -6.25
N LYS A 271 19.75 3.22 -5.58
CA LYS A 271 19.45 4.66 -5.45
C LYS A 271 20.01 5.32 -4.18
N VAL A 272 20.61 4.55 -3.27
CA VAL A 272 21.19 5.08 -2.03
C VAL A 272 22.52 5.75 -2.34
N PRO A 273 22.71 7.05 -2.04
CA PRO A 273 23.99 7.72 -2.26
C PRO A 273 25.13 7.13 -1.42
N LEU A 274 26.34 7.04 -1.98
CA LEU A 274 27.50 6.50 -1.27
C LEU A 274 27.85 7.33 -0.02
N ARG A 275 27.70 8.66 -0.11
CA ARG A 275 27.97 9.59 1.01
C ARG A 275 27.10 9.33 2.25
N CYS A 276 25.88 8.83 2.06
CA CYS A 276 24.94 8.57 3.17
C CYS A 276 25.28 7.29 3.94
N MET A 277 26.05 6.37 3.36
CA MET A 277 26.31 5.05 3.96
C MET A 277 27.46 5.03 4.99
N GLY A 278 28.33 6.04 4.96
CA GLY A 278 29.51 6.11 5.82
C GLY A 278 30.41 4.88 5.71
N LEU A 279 30.58 4.30 4.51
CA LEU A 279 31.26 3.01 4.32
C LEU A 279 32.68 3.01 4.92
N GLU A 280 33.47 4.04 4.67
CA GLU A 280 34.88 4.10 5.10
C GLU A 280 35.08 4.28 6.61
N SER A 281 34.06 4.78 7.33
CA SER A 281 34.11 4.90 8.79
C SER A 281 33.76 3.59 9.49
N ARG A 282 33.23 2.60 8.74
CA ARG A 282 32.92 1.27 9.28
C ARG A 282 34.20 0.42 9.32
N PRO A 283 34.55 -0.16 10.48
CA PRO A 283 35.84 -0.85 10.66
C PRO A 283 36.02 -2.05 9.74
N GLU A 284 34.93 -2.74 9.41
CA GLU A 284 34.94 -3.93 8.54
C GLU A 284 35.24 -3.58 7.09
N PHE A 285 34.59 -2.54 6.57
CA PHE A 285 34.81 -2.04 5.22
C PHE A 285 36.20 -1.41 5.09
N ALA A 286 36.60 -0.59 6.08
CA ALA A 286 37.93 0.02 6.12
C ALA A 286 39.05 -1.04 6.12
N ALA A 287 38.86 -2.16 6.81
CA ALA A 287 39.83 -3.25 6.83
C ALA A 287 39.97 -3.96 5.47
N LEU A 288 38.88 -4.09 4.70
CA LEU A 288 38.91 -4.64 3.35
C LEU A 288 39.53 -3.65 2.35
N LEU A 289 39.16 -2.37 2.46
CA LEU A 289 39.73 -1.30 1.64
C LEU A 289 41.25 -1.22 1.83
N ALA A 290 41.74 -1.27 3.08
CA ALA A 290 43.17 -1.28 3.36
C ALA A 290 43.91 -2.48 2.76
N GLN A 291 43.27 -3.67 2.72
CA GLN A 291 43.83 -4.85 2.07
C GLN A 291 43.89 -4.68 0.55
N LEU A 292 42.85 -4.09 -0.05
CA LEU A 292 42.79 -3.81 -1.49
C LEU A 292 43.85 -2.78 -1.89
N GLU A 293 44.00 -1.71 -1.10
CA GLU A 293 45.03 -0.68 -1.31
C GLU A 293 46.45 -1.24 -1.15
N GLU A 294 46.68 -2.16 -0.21
CA GLU A 294 47.96 -2.85 -0.07
C GLU A 294 48.26 -3.73 -1.29
N LEU A 295 47.26 -4.48 -1.76
CA LEU A 295 47.39 -5.33 -2.96
C LEU A 295 47.66 -4.50 -4.22
N ALA A 296 47.04 -3.31 -4.33
CA ALA A 296 47.20 -2.40 -5.45
C ALA A 296 48.62 -1.83 -5.59
N LYS A 297 49.46 -1.90 -4.54
CA LYS A 297 50.88 -1.49 -4.60
C LYS A 297 51.72 -2.40 -5.50
N ASP A 298 51.28 -3.65 -5.72
CA ASP A 298 51.91 -4.58 -6.66
C ASP A 298 51.14 -4.58 -8.00
N PRO A 299 51.73 -4.06 -9.09
CA PRO A 299 51.06 -3.97 -10.39
C PRO A 299 50.73 -5.33 -11.01
N VAL A 300 51.35 -6.43 -10.57
CA VAL A 300 51.04 -7.79 -11.03
C VAL A 300 49.79 -8.34 -10.32
N SER A 301 49.61 -7.98 -9.06
CA SER A 301 48.53 -8.46 -8.20
C SER A 301 47.28 -7.57 -8.25
N ALA A 302 47.43 -6.31 -8.66
CA ALA A 302 46.36 -5.31 -8.74
C ALA A 302 45.13 -5.74 -9.58
N PRO A 303 45.25 -6.38 -10.76
CA PRO A 303 44.09 -6.91 -11.50
C PRO A 303 43.76 -8.39 -11.16
N GLY A 304 44.30 -8.92 -10.07
CA GLY A 304 44.24 -10.33 -9.73
C GLY A 304 42.90 -10.82 -9.14
N PRO A 305 42.70 -12.14 -9.04
CA PRO A 305 41.50 -12.72 -8.43
C PRO A 305 41.30 -12.34 -6.97
N GLU A 306 42.37 -12.04 -6.23
CA GLU A 306 42.31 -11.59 -4.84
C GLU A 306 41.74 -10.17 -4.71
N ALA A 307 42.12 -9.25 -5.61
CA ALA A 307 41.54 -7.90 -5.69
C ALA A 307 40.02 -8.00 -5.90
N ARG A 308 39.60 -8.80 -6.90
CA ARG A 308 38.19 -9.02 -7.23
C ARG A 308 37.39 -9.65 -6.10
N ARG A 309 38.02 -10.49 -5.26
CA ARG A 309 37.39 -11.04 -4.05
C ARG A 309 37.15 -9.96 -3.01
N LEU A 310 38.12 -9.08 -2.78
CA LEU A 310 38.00 -7.96 -1.86
C LEU A 310 36.93 -6.97 -2.35
N GLU A 311 36.95 -6.62 -3.64
CA GLU A 311 35.92 -5.79 -4.28
C GLU A 311 34.52 -6.38 -4.12
N LYS A 312 34.35 -7.69 -4.38
CA LYS A 312 33.07 -8.40 -4.17
C LYS A 312 32.64 -8.39 -2.70
N ALA A 313 33.57 -8.59 -1.76
CA ALA A 313 33.25 -8.53 -0.33
C ALA A 313 32.85 -7.12 0.12
N MET A 314 33.50 -6.09 -0.43
CA MET A 314 33.17 -4.69 -0.17
C MET A 314 31.81 -4.31 -0.80
N ASP A 315 31.52 -4.75 -2.02
CA ASP A 315 30.22 -4.57 -2.67
C ASP A 315 29.08 -5.26 -1.90
N ASP A 316 29.30 -6.51 -1.46
CA ASP A 316 28.35 -7.25 -0.64
C ASP A 316 28.05 -6.52 0.70
N LEU A 317 29.09 -5.98 1.37
CA LEU A 317 28.92 -5.15 2.57
C LEU A 317 28.22 -3.83 2.27
N ALA A 318 28.53 -3.19 1.15
CA ALA A 318 27.89 -1.94 0.75
C ALA A 318 26.40 -2.13 0.48
N LYS A 319 25.99 -3.23 -0.18
CA LYS A 319 24.58 -3.60 -0.38
C LYS A 319 23.85 -3.81 0.94
N LEU A 320 24.50 -4.46 1.90
CA LEU A 320 24.00 -4.62 3.25
C LEU A 320 23.79 -3.26 3.96
N VAL A 321 24.72 -2.33 3.81
CA VAL A 321 24.58 -0.99 4.40
C VAL A 321 23.51 -0.17 3.69
N ALA A 322 23.43 -0.26 2.36
CA ALA A 322 22.40 0.41 1.57
C ALA A 322 20.99 -0.09 1.94
N TYR A 323 20.84 -1.38 2.21
CA TYR A 323 19.60 -1.94 2.76
C TYR A 323 19.21 -1.28 4.08
N ASP A 324 20.13 -1.21 5.04
CA ASP A 324 19.85 -0.60 6.34
C ASP A 324 19.45 0.86 6.19
N GLU A 325 20.18 1.61 5.36
CA GLU A 325 19.94 3.03 5.15
C GLU A 325 18.59 3.28 4.47
N ALA A 326 18.27 2.48 3.44
CA ALA A 326 16.98 2.57 2.77
C ALA A 326 15.82 2.16 3.69
N ALA A 327 15.99 1.08 4.46
CA ALA A 327 14.98 0.63 5.43
C ALA A 327 14.75 1.68 6.52
N ALA A 328 15.81 2.28 7.07
CA ALA A 328 15.72 3.36 8.04
C ALA A 328 15.01 4.58 7.46
N THR A 329 15.44 5.05 6.29
CA THR A 329 14.85 6.22 5.62
C THR A 329 13.37 5.98 5.29
N GLN A 330 13.02 4.78 4.82
CA GLN A 330 11.64 4.41 4.55
C GLN A 330 10.81 4.39 5.85
N CYS A 331 11.34 3.80 6.93
CA CYS A 331 10.65 3.77 8.21
C CYS A 331 10.39 5.18 8.76
N GLU A 332 11.37 6.08 8.71
CA GLU A 332 11.17 7.47 9.14
C GLU A 332 10.14 8.21 8.27
N ALA A 333 10.20 8.03 6.94
CA ALA A 333 9.22 8.64 6.05
C ALA A 333 7.79 8.10 6.27
N VAL A 334 7.64 6.80 6.57
CA VAL A 334 6.34 6.20 6.93
C VAL A 334 5.86 6.70 8.29
N LYS A 335 6.73 6.87 9.30
CA LYS A 335 6.35 7.47 10.59
C LYS A 335 5.85 8.91 10.43
N GLU A 336 6.53 9.72 9.62
CA GLU A 336 6.10 11.08 9.30
C GLU A 336 4.76 11.06 8.54
N ALA A 337 4.58 10.13 7.60
CA ALA A 337 3.31 9.95 6.92
C ALA A 337 2.16 9.51 7.85
N ASP A 338 2.42 8.58 8.78
CA ASP A 338 1.45 8.12 9.78
C ASP A 338 0.93 9.30 10.61
N LEU A 339 1.82 10.23 11.02
CA LEU A 339 1.45 11.41 11.80
C LEU A 339 0.59 12.39 10.99
N HIS A 340 0.99 12.75 9.78
CA HIS A 340 0.24 13.72 8.95
C HIS A 340 -1.05 13.17 8.36
N GLU A 341 -1.13 11.86 8.11
CA GLU A 341 -2.39 11.23 7.71
C GLU A 341 -3.43 11.32 8.84
N ARG A 342 -2.99 11.11 10.09
CA ARG A 342 -3.86 11.21 11.27
C ARG A 342 -4.12 12.66 11.67
N PHE A 343 -3.12 13.54 11.55
CA PHE A 343 -3.13 14.90 12.08
C PHE A 343 -2.65 15.92 11.03
N PRO A 344 -3.36 16.08 9.90
CA PRO A 344 -2.90 16.92 8.77
C PRO A 344 -2.85 18.42 9.07
N PHE A 345 -3.33 18.84 10.24
CA PHE A 345 -3.29 20.24 10.70
C PHE A 345 -2.02 20.54 11.51
N LEU A 346 -1.23 19.52 11.87
CA LEU A 346 0.04 19.72 12.57
C LEU A 346 1.10 20.18 11.55
N PRO A 347 1.94 21.17 11.90
CA PRO A 347 3.04 21.57 11.04
C PRO A 347 4.14 20.49 11.00
N GLU A 348 4.88 20.43 9.89
CA GLU A 348 6.07 19.56 9.73
C GLU A 348 7.13 19.84 10.81
N GLU A 349 7.25 21.11 11.22
CA GLU A 349 8.04 21.54 12.36
C GLU A 349 7.16 22.30 13.37
N PRO A 350 6.71 21.68 14.47
CA PRO A 350 5.95 22.37 15.52
C PRO A 350 6.71 23.51 16.17
N VAL A 351 8.04 23.42 16.23
CA VAL A 351 8.94 24.53 16.52
C VAL A 351 10.13 24.49 15.55
N PRO A 352 10.71 25.65 15.19
CA PRO A 352 11.83 25.69 14.25
C PRO A 352 12.99 24.77 14.67
N GLY A 353 13.45 23.92 13.75
CA GLY A 353 14.55 22.98 13.96
C GLY A 353 14.17 21.68 14.68
N MET A 354 12.89 21.45 14.99
CA MET A 354 12.37 20.20 15.56
C MET A 354 11.26 19.61 14.68
N PRO A 355 11.55 18.58 13.86
CA PRO A 355 10.56 17.85 13.07
C PRO A 355 9.49 17.18 13.94
N LEU A 356 8.27 17.03 13.40
CA LEU A 356 7.15 16.42 14.10
C LEU A 356 7.42 14.94 14.48
N ALA A 357 7.92 14.11 13.56
CA ALA A 357 8.29 12.73 13.89
C ALA A 357 9.40 12.66 14.95
N GLU A 358 10.40 13.54 14.85
CA GLU A 358 11.51 13.60 15.80
C GLU A 358 11.08 14.11 17.17
N ALA A 359 10.07 15.00 17.26
CA ALA A 359 9.54 15.46 18.53
C ALA A 359 8.99 14.31 19.40
N GLY A 360 8.67 13.16 18.79
CA GLY A 360 8.19 11.98 19.50
C GLY A 360 6.84 12.22 20.19
N VAL A 361 5.97 13.02 19.58
CA VAL A 361 4.70 13.48 20.19
C VAL A 361 3.80 12.33 20.67
N MET A 362 3.86 11.17 20.00
CA MET A 362 3.10 9.98 20.39
C MET A 362 3.61 9.31 21.69
N GLU A 363 4.84 9.64 22.13
CA GLU A 363 5.39 9.20 23.41
C GLU A 363 4.86 10.04 24.58
N ASP A 364 4.35 11.25 24.32
CA ASP A 364 3.78 12.10 25.34
C ASP A 364 2.37 11.60 25.75
N PRO A 365 2.12 11.30 27.04
CA PRO A 365 0.83 10.78 27.48
C PRO A 365 -0.34 11.72 27.23
N GLU A 366 -0.16 13.03 27.41
CA GLU A 366 -1.20 14.04 27.21
C GLU A 366 -1.56 14.18 25.72
N PHE A 367 -0.56 14.29 24.85
CA PHE A 367 -0.74 14.32 23.40
C PHE A 367 -1.45 13.06 22.92
N ARG A 368 -1.02 11.89 23.37
CA ARG A 368 -1.65 10.61 23.02
C ARG A 368 -3.12 10.54 23.45
N THR A 369 -3.45 11.09 24.62
CA THR A 369 -4.83 11.15 25.12
C THR A 369 -5.69 12.05 24.22
N LEU A 370 -5.24 13.28 23.95
CA LEU A 370 -5.92 14.22 23.05
C LEU A 370 -6.05 13.67 21.62
N ALA A 371 -5.02 12.99 21.12
CA ALA A 371 -5.02 12.33 19.82
C ALA A 371 -6.10 11.23 19.75
N ASN A 372 -6.22 10.41 20.78
CA ASN A 372 -7.23 9.36 20.86
C ASN A 372 -8.64 9.93 20.99
N GLU A 373 -8.82 11.00 21.76
CA GLU A 373 -10.08 11.73 21.86
C GLU A 373 -10.50 12.31 20.50
N LEU A 374 -9.58 12.93 19.77
CA LEU A 374 -9.86 13.46 18.43
C LEU A 374 -10.28 12.36 17.45
N VAL A 375 -9.63 11.18 17.50
CA VAL A 375 -10.04 10.02 16.69
C VAL A 375 -11.45 9.56 17.06
N ASP A 376 -11.78 9.48 18.34
CA ASP A 376 -13.11 9.06 18.80
C ASP A 376 -14.20 10.10 18.44
N LEU A 377 -13.86 11.40 18.53
CA LEU A 377 -14.72 12.49 18.08
C LEU A 377 -14.99 12.42 16.57
N ARG A 378 -13.98 12.08 15.74
CA ARG A 378 -14.15 11.91 14.29
C ARG A 378 -15.02 10.70 13.91
N ARG A 379 -15.00 9.64 14.73
CA ARG A 379 -15.86 8.46 14.54
C ARG A 379 -17.32 8.70 14.93
N SER A 380 -17.56 9.63 15.86
CA SER A 380 -18.90 9.93 16.36
C SER A 380 -19.71 10.78 15.36
N PRO A 381 -20.93 10.35 14.97
CA PRO A 381 -21.76 11.10 14.02
C PRO A 381 -22.36 12.39 14.60
N GLU A 382 -22.37 12.55 15.92
CA GLU A 382 -22.98 13.69 16.63
C GLU A 382 -21.98 14.80 16.98
N THR A 383 -20.73 14.68 16.52
CA THR A 383 -19.67 15.61 16.90
C THR A 383 -19.84 16.98 16.23
N SER A 384 -19.85 18.04 17.04
CA SER A 384 -19.89 19.40 16.51
C SER A 384 -18.57 19.80 15.84
N PRO A 385 -18.59 20.57 14.73
CA PRO A 385 -17.36 21.07 14.10
C PRO A 385 -16.49 21.94 15.03
N GLN A 386 -17.10 22.59 16.02
CA GLN A 386 -16.38 23.38 17.02
C GLN A 386 -15.59 22.50 17.98
N ALA A 387 -16.15 21.36 18.40
CA ALA A 387 -15.45 20.39 19.25
C ALA A 387 -14.24 19.78 18.50
N LEU A 388 -14.38 19.49 17.21
CA LEU A 388 -13.25 19.03 16.38
C LEU A 388 -12.14 20.08 16.31
N ARG A 389 -12.47 21.33 15.98
CA ARG A 389 -11.48 22.41 15.92
C ARG A 389 -10.80 22.65 17.26
N ALA A 390 -11.55 22.64 18.36
CA ALA A 390 -10.98 22.81 19.69
C ALA A 390 -10.02 21.66 20.06
N ALA A 391 -10.36 20.42 19.68
CA ALA A 391 -9.47 19.27 19.86
C ALA A 391 -8.23 19.35 18.96
N GLU A 392 -8.37 19.79 17.71
CA GLU A 392 -7.24 20.02 16.78
C GLU A 392 -6.31 21.14 17.30
N GLU A 393 -6.86 22.26 17.74
CA GLU A 393 -6.08 23.36 18.35
C GLU A 393 -5.36 22.90 19.63
N ALA A 394 -6.04 22.16 20.52
CA ALA A 394 -5.43 21.61 21.73
C ALA A 394 -4.28 20.64 21.40
N LEU A 395 -4.46 19.78 20.39
CA LEU A 395 -3.43 18.84 19.96
C LEU A 395 -2.23 19.57 19.32
N ALA A 396 -2.48 20.61 18.51
CA ALA A 396 -1.43 21.43 17.92
C ALA A 396 -0.61 22.20 18.97
N CYS A 397 -1.29 22.79 19.96
CA CYS A 397 -0.61 23.41 21.10
C CYS A 397 0.26 22.40 21.84
N ARG A 398 -0.25 21.19 22.11
CA ARG A 398 0.52 20.16 22.81
C ARG A 398 1.71 19.67 21.98
N ALA A 399 1.55 19.49 20.66
CA ALA A 399 2.66 19.14 19.77
C ALA A 399 3.81 20.16 19.87
N ALA A 400 3.48 21.46 19.83
CA ALA A 400 4.46 22.53 19.94
C ALA A 400 5.13 22.56 21.33
N GLU A 401 4.39 22.30 22.41
CA GLU A 401 4.95 22.20 23.76
C GLU A 401 5.94 21.03 23.90
N VAL A 402 5.58 19.85 23.39
CA VAL A 402 6.44 18.65 23.44
C VAL A 402 7.71 18.88 22.61
N ALA A 403 7.57 19.40 21.39
CA ALA A 403 8.69 19.74 20.53
C ALA A 403 9.61 20.80 21.16
N ALA A 404 9.04 21.86 21.75
CA ALA A 404 9.81 22.88 22.47
C ALA A 404 10.54 22.32 23.69
N ALA A 405 9.91 21.42 24.46
CA ALA A 405 10.52 20.78 25.61
C ALA A 405 11.71 19.92 25.20
N LYS A 406 11.58 19.15 24.11
CA LYS A 406 12.66 18.32 23.57
C LYS A 406 13.83 19.15 23.04
N LEU A 407 13.54 20.22 22.30
CA LEU A 407 14.57 21.16 21.84
C LEU A 407 15.32 21.80 23.02
N ARG A 408 14.59 22.29 24.04
CA ARG A 408 15.21 22.86 25.26
C ARG A 408 16.09 21.84 25.97
N ALA A 409 15.63 20.61 26.14
CA ALA A 409 16.43 19.54 26.75
C ALA A 409 17.72 19.28 25.96
N THR A 410 17.65 19.30 24.62
CA THR A 410 18.83 19.19 23.75
C THR A 410 19.81 20.35 23.97
N GLU A 411 19.31 21.58 24.02
CA GLU A 411 20.11 22.79 24.27
C GLU A 411 20.74 22.82 25.67
N GLU A 412 20.03 22.34 26.70
CA GLU A 412 20.55 22.22 28.06
C GLU A 412 21.70 21.21 28.15
N VAL A 413 21.56 20.06 27.47
CA VAL A 413 22.62 19.06 27.38
C VAL A 413 23.82 19.61 26.60
N GLN A 414 23.59 20.33 25.49
CA GLN A 414 24.65 20.99 24.73
C GLN A 414 25.39 22.04 25.58
N ALA A 415 24.67 22.86 26.34
CA ALA A 415 25.27 23.86 27.23
C ALA A 415 26.15 23.21 28.31
N ARG A 416 25.77 22.02 28.79
CA ARG A 416 26.59 21.23 29.72
C ARG A 416 27.82 20.61 29.04
N TYR A 417 27.72 20.28 27.76
CA TYR A 417 28.78 19.67 26.96
C TYR A 417 29.08 20.47 25.67
N PRO A 418 29.66 21.68 25.75
CA PRO A 418 29.80 22.59 24.59
C PRO A 418 30.69 22.10 23.45
N PHE A 419 31.40 20.99 23.66
CA PHE A 419 32.24 20.34 22.65
C PHE A 419 31.47 19.34 21.78
N LEU A 420 30.18 19.08 22.10
CA LEU A 420 29.23 18.31 21.31
C LEU A 420 28.31 19.27 20.54
N SER A 421 27.97 18.91 19.31
CA SER A 421 26.90 19.51 18.52
C SER A 421 25.53 19.17 19.11
N LYS A 422 24.48 19.95 18.80
CA LYS A 422 23.09 19.68 19.23
C LYS A 422 22.60 18.28 18.84
N ARG A 423 23.16 17.74 17.76
CA ARG A 423 22.87 16.41 17.22
C ARG A 423 24.17 15.63 17.08
N VAL A 424 24.17 14.36 17.42
CA VAL A 424 25.31 13.46 17.25
C VAL A 424 24.84 12.30 16.37
N ALA A 425 25.41 12.17 15.17
CA ALA A 425 24.97 11.19 14.16
C ALA A 425 23.45 11.27 13.90
N GLY A 426 22.91 12.49 13.71
CA GLY A 426 21.48 12.76 13.49
C GLY A 426 20.60 12.72 14.74
N VAL A 427 21.06 12.10 15.83
CA VAL A 427 20.28 11.93 17.07
C VAL A 427 20.40 13.19 17.96
N PRO A 428 19.28 13.76 18.45
CA PRO A 428 19.31 14.89 19.39
C PRO A 428 20.04 14.54 20.69
N LEU A 429 20.84 15.46 21.24
CA LEU A 429 21.56 15.21 22.49
C LEU A 429 20.66 14.83 23.68
N SER A 430 19.40 15.26 23.69
CA SER A 430 18.43 14.86 24.72
C SER A 430 18.06 13.37 24.69
N GLU A 431 18.25 12.70 23.55
CA GLU A 431 17.99 11.26 23.38
C GLU A 431 19.22 10.38 23.55
N VAL A 432 20.42 10.96 23.49
CA VAL A 432 21.66 10.22 23.71
C VAL A 432 21.80 9.94 25.23
N PRO A 433 21.93 8.68 25.68
CA PRO A 433 21.95 8.32 27.11
C PRO A 433 23.29 8.66 27.79
N LEU A 434 23.76 9.90 27.65
CA LEU A 434 25.04 10.39 28.17
C LEU A 434 25.10 10.33 29.70
N ALA A 435 23.98 10.58 30.38
CA ALA A 435 23.91 10.63 31.83
C ALA A 435 24.02 9.24 32.48
N GLN A 436 23.54 8.20 31.80
CA GLN A 436 23.55 6.82 32.27
C GLN A 436 24.84 6.09 31.90
N ASP A 437 25.63 6.63 30.96
CA ASP A 437 26.87 6.01 30.52
C ASP A 437 28.04 6.26 31.47
N GLU A 438 28.49 5.21 32.15
CA GLU A 438 29.58 5.27 33.14
C GLU A 438 30.89 5.80 32.53
N LEU A 439 31.29 5.29 31.34
CA LEU A 439 32.53 5.70 30.67
C LEU A 439 32.50 7.18 30.26
N PHE A 440 31.37 7.67 29.73
CA PHE A 440 31.21 9.07 29.42
C PHE A 440 31.30 9.94 30.68
N GLN A 441 30.66 9.55 31.78
CA GLN A 441 30.74 10.28 33.05
C GLN A 441 32.15 10.26 33.66
N GLU A 442 32.90 9.17 33.55
CA GLU A 442 34.31 9.09 33.94
C GLU A 442 35.18 10.07 33.14
N LEU A 443 35.00 10.13 31.82
CA LEU A 443 35.70 11.08 30.95
C LEU A 443 35.33 12.53 31.26
N VAL A 444 34.05 12.80 31.61
CA VAL A 444 33.61 14.12 32.09
C VAL A 444 34.32 14.48 33.41
N ALA A 445 34.47 13.53 34.33
CA ALA A 445 35.21 13.72 35.57
C ALA A 445 36.71 14.00 35.33
N GLN A 446 37.31 13.36 34.33
CA GLN A 446 38.69 13.65 33.89
C GLN A 446 38.83 15.03 33.24
N ARG A 447 37.81 15.49 32.51
CA ARG A 447 37.76 16.83 31.89
C ARG A 447 37.66 17.96 32.93
N ALA A 448 36.91 17.75 34.01
CA ALA A 448 36.62 18.77 35.02
C ALA A 448 37.87 19.50 35.61
N PRO A 449 38.94 18.82 36.05
CA PRO A 449 40.15 19.50 36.53
C PRO A 449 40.92 20.24 35.42
N LEU A 450 40.84 19.78 34.16
CA LEU A 450 41.55 20.39 33.04
C LEU A 450 40.99 21.78 32.69
N LEU A 451 39.68 21.99 32.89
CA LEU A 451 38.98 23.26 32.68
C LEU A 451 39.43 24.39 33.62
N ARG A 452 40.13 24.10 34.72
CA ARG A 452 40.65 25.14 35.62
C ARG A 452 41.71 26.03 34.97
N LYS A 453 42.47 25.47 34.00
CA LYS A 453 43.53 26.17 33.26
C LYS A 453 43.51 25.71 31.78
N PRO A 454 42.51 26.12 30.99
CA PRO A 454 42.28 25.57 29.66
C PRO A 454 43.42 25.86 28.68
N GLU A 455 44.09 27.02 28.81
CA GLU A 455 45.23 27.37 27.95
C GLU A 455 46.44 26.46 28.18
N VAL A 456 46.75 26.14 29.44
CA VAL A 456 47.87 25.25 29.80
C VAL A 456 47.53 23.79 29.47
N ASN A 457 46.26 23.43 29.65
CA ASN A 457 45.76 22.07 29.45
C ASN A 457 45.17 21.87 28.04
N ALA A 458 45.50 22.71 27.06
CA ALA A 458 44.84 22.69 25.75
C ALA A 458 44.94 21.32 25.05
N ALA A 459 46.13 20.70 25.03
CA ALA A 459 46.33 19.38 24.43
C ALA A 459 45.57 18.26 25.16
N PRO A 460 45.72 18.07 26.49
CA PRO A 460 44.95 17.04 27.20
C PRO A 460 43.44 17.30 27.19
N LEU A 461 42.99 18.56 27.20
CA LEU A 461 41.58 18.90 27.08
C LEU A 461 41.02 18.46 25.73
N ARG A 462 41.72 18.78 24.63
CA ARG A 462 41.34 18.31 23.28
C ARG A 462 41.31 16.79 23.20
N ALA A 463 42.28 16.10 23.78
CA ALA A 463 42.33 14.64 23.78
C ALA A 463 41.11 14.02 24.49
N VAL A 464 40.76 14.51 25.69
CA VAL A 464 39.59 14.03 26.43
C VAL A 464 38.28 14.39 25.71
N GLU A 465 38.19 15.58 25.11
CA GLU A 465 37.01 15.99 24.33
C GLU A 465 36.81 15.12 23.07
N VAL A 466 37.88 14.70 22.40
CA VAL A 466 37.79 13.72 21.30
C VAL A 466 37.25 12.38 21.81
N GLN A 467 37.74 11.89 22.96
CA GLN A 467 37.21 10.65 23.55
C GLN A 467 35.73 10.77 23.92
N LEU A 468 35.31 11.92 24.47
CA LEU A 468 33.91 12.20 24.77
C LEU A 468 33.04 12.26 23.52
N ARG A 469 33.50 12.91 22.44
CA ARG A 469 32.79 12.92 21.14
C ARG A 469 32.63 11.50 20.59
N ASN A 470 33.72 10.71 20.60
CA ASN A 470 33.68 9.33 20.13
C ASN A 470 32.72 8.47 20.97
N ARG A 471 32.71 8.63 22.30
CA ARG A 471 31.77 7.90 23.15
C ARG A 471 30.32 8.33 22.91
N ALA A 472 30.06 9.62 22.75
CA ALA A 472 28.73 10.12 22.40
C ALA A 472 28.25 9.56 21.04
N ALA A 473 29.13 9.49 20.03
CA ALA A 473 28.82 8.90 18.74
C ALA A 473 28.47 7.40 18.85
N VAL A 474 29.20 6.64 19.67
CA VAL A 474 28.88 5.23 19.94
C VAL A 474 27.52 5.07 20.63
N LEU A 475 27.15 5.98 21.54
CA LEU A 475 25.86 5.95 22.22
C LEU A 475 24.71 6.34 21.29
N ALA A 476 24.92 7.33 20.41
CA ALA A 476 23.96 7.72 19.40
C ALA A 476 23.72 6.59 18.38
N ASP A 477 24.77 5.94 17.90
CA ASP A 477 24.68 4.76 17.03
C ASP A 477 23.94 3.60 17.71
N ALA A 478 24.19 3.36 19.00
CA ALA A 478 23.45 2.34 19.75
C ALA A 478 21.95 2.68 19.88
N LYS A 479 21.60 3.96 20.07
CA LYS A 479 20.21 4.44 20.09
C LYS A 479 19.54 4.27 18.73
N ALA A 480 20.17 4.74 17.65
CA ALA A 480 19.65 4.59 16.30
C ALA A 480 19.42 3.11 15.93
N LYS A 481 20.33 2.21 16.30
CA LYS A 481 20.16 0.77 16.12
C LYS A 481 18.97 0.20 16.91
N LEU A 482 18.77 0.67 18.14
CA LEU A 482 17.62 0.25 18.95
C LEU A 482 16.30 0.72 18.30
N ASP A 483 16.25 1.97 17.83
CA ASP A 483 15.08 2.51 17.15
C ASP A 483 14.78 1.74 15.85
N ALA A 484 15.82 1.37 15.09
CA ALA A 484 15.70 0.55 13.89
C ALA A 484 15.14 -0.85 14.20
N VAL A 485 15.60 -1.49 15.28
CA VAL A 485 15.05 -2.78 15.75
C VAL A 485 13.58 -2.63 16.15
N HIS A 486 13.24 -1.60 16.93
CA HIS A 486 11.85 -1.34 17.31
C HIS A 486 10.94 -1.05 16.11
N ALA A 487 11.44 -0.34 15.10
CA ALA A 487 10.71 -0.08 13.86
C ALA A 487 10.50 -1.38 13.06
N ALA A 488 11.54 -2.20 12.91
CA ALA A 488 11.47 -3.49 12.25
C ALA A 488 10.49 -4.45 12.95
N ASP A 489 10.46 -4.47 14.28
CA ASP A 489 9.50 -5.29 15.05
C ASP A 489 8.05 -4.83 14.84
N ASN A 490 7.80 -3.51 14.79
CA ASN A 490 6.45 -3.01 14.48
C ASN A 490 6.06 -3.35 13.04
N GLU A 491 7.00 -3.22 12.10
CA GLU A 491 6.77 -3.55 10.69
C GLU A 491 6.55 -5.06 10.49
N GLU A 492 7.23 -5.95 11.21
CA GLU A 492 6.96 -7.39 11.15
C GLU A 492 5.52 -7.71 11.61
N VAL A 493 5.03 -7.01 12.64
CA VAL A 493 3.64 -7.14 13.08
C VAL A 493 2.69 -6.53 12.05
N ARG A 494 2.99 -5.35 11.49
CA ARG A 494 2.15 -4.64 10.52
C ARG A 494 2.05 -5.40 9.18
N ALA A 495 3.15 -5.93 8.67
CA ALA A 495 3.20 -6.71 7.43
C ALA A 495 2.27 -7.92 7.49
N ARG A 496 2.18 -8.57 8.65
CA ARG A 496 1.25 -9.68 8.89
C ARG A 496 -0.18 -9.23 9.11
N ASN A 497 -0.44 -7.96 9.36
CA ASN A 497 -1.77 -7.43 9.66
C ASN A 497 -2.07 -6.23 8.75
N PRO A 498 -2.28 -6.46 7.44
CA PRO A 498 -2.39 -5.39 6.44
C PRO A 498 -3.58 -4.45 6.65
N PHE A 499 -4.55 -4.84 7.48
CA PHE A 499 -5.67 -4.00 7.90
C PHE A 499 -5.33 -3.06 9.08
N LEU A 500 -4.13 -3.14 9.67
CA LEU A 500 -3.62 -2.17 10.64
C LEU A 500 -2.81 -1.11 9.86
N PRO A 501 -3.35 0.11 9.68
CA PRO A 501 -2.75 1.09 8.76
C PRO A 501 -1.41 1.68 9.25
N HIS A 502 -1.26 1.84 10.57
CA HIS A 502 -0.12 2.53 11.19
C HIS A 502 0.75 1.57 12.01
N SER A 503 1.93 2.03 12.39
CA SER A 503 2.88 1.30 13.25
C SER A 503 2.49 1.24 14.74
N ASP A 504 1.35 1.85 15.09
CA ASP A 504 0.77 1.88 16.43
C ASP A 504 -0.76 1.72 16.41
N VAL A 505 -1.32 1.32 17.56
CA VAL A 505 -2.77 1.39 17.82
C VAL A 505 -2.96 2.24 19.07
N ARG A 506 -3.73 3.33 18.94
CA ARG A 506 -4.00 4.29 20.02
C ARG A 506 -2.73 4.90 20.65
N GLY A 507 -1.63 5.00 19.90
CA GLY A 507 -0.33 5.45 20.40
C GLY A 507 0.43 4.40 21.21
N VAL A 508 0.05 3.13 21.11
CA VAL A 508 0.82 1.99 21.62
C VAL A 508 1.46 1.27 20.43
N PRO A 509 2.80 1.15 20.37
CA PRO A 509 3.47 0.48 19.26
C PRO A 509 3.01 -0.97 19.09
N LEU A 510 2.91 -1.44 17.83
CA LEU A 510 2.40 -2.79 17.53
C LEU A 510 3.19 -3.91 18.23
N ARG A 511 4.51 -3.75 18.39
CA ARG A 511 5.38 -4.71 19.10
C ARG A 511 4.97 -4.92 20.57
N GLU A 512 4.32 -3.93 21.19
CA GLU A 512 3.95 -3.96 22.61
C GLU A 512 2.55 -4.53 22.88
N LEU A 513 1.70 -4.66 21.85
CA LEU A 513 0.32 -5.12 21.99
C LEU A 513 0.20 -6.61 22.32
N GLY A 514 1.21 -7.40 21.98
CA GLY A 514 1.20 -8.84 22.21
C GLY A 514 0.11 -9.58 21.43
N LEU A 515 -0.22 -9.13 20.22
CA LEU A 515 -1.27 -9.73 19.37
C LEU A 515 -1.13 -11.26 19.22
N PRO A 516 0.08 -11.83 19.06
CA PRO A 516 0.23 -13.29 18.97
C PRO A 516 -0.02 -14.04 20.29
N GLN A 517 -0.02 -13.36 21.43
CA GLN A 517 -0.31 -13.93 22.76
C GLN A 517 -1.80 -13.86 23.11
N ASP A 518 -2.57 -13.00 22.45
CA ASP A 518 -4.01 -12.87 22.68
C ASP A 518 -4.79 -13.96 21.94
N ALA A 519 -5.39 -14.89 22.70
CA ALA A 519 -6.09 -16.04 22.15
C ALA A 519 -7.30 -15.65 21.29
N GLU A 520 -7.99 -14.56 21.63
CA GLU A 520 -9.13 -14.07 20.86
C GLU A 520 -8.70 -13.48 19.52
N TYR A 521 -7.68 -12.63 19.52
CA TYR A 521 -7.07 -12.09 18.31
C TYR A 521 -6.59 -13.22 17.39
N VAL A 522 -5.87 -14.21 17.93
CA VAL A 522 -5.41 -15.39 17.17
C VAL A 522 -6.60 -16.15 16.59
N GLY A 523 -7.68 -16.36 17.35
CA GLY A 523 -8.90 -17.01 16.85
C GLY A 523 -9.54 -16.27 15.68
N ARG A 524 -9.65 -14.95 15.76
CA ARG A 524 -10.17 -14.08 14.67
C ARG A 524 -9.23 -14.08 13.47
N TRP A 525 -7.92 -14.07 13.69
CA TRP A 525 -6.90 -14.13 12.64
C TRP A 525 -6.99 -15.44 11.85
N LEU A 526 -7.11 -16.58 12.53
CA LEU A 526 -7.32 -17.88 11.90
C LEU A 526 -8.66 -17.96 11.16
N HIS A 527 -9.69 -17.24 11.61
CA HIS A 527 -10.93 -17.12 10.88
C HIS A 527 -10.74 -16.34 9.57
N ARG A 528 -10.00 -15.22 9.59
CA ARG A 528 -9.63 -14.46 8.38
C ARG A 528 -8.93 -15.35 7.35
N LEU A 529 -7.91 -16.10 7.76
CA LEU A 529 -7.16 -16.98 6.84
C LEU A 529 -8.07 -18.02 6.15
N ARG A 530 -9.03 -18.60 6.87
CA ARG A 530 -10.02 -19.52 6.28
C ARG A 530 -10.94 -18.82 5.28
N LEU A 531 -11.35 -17.58 5.56
CA LEU A 531 -12.18 -16.82 4.63
C LEU A 531 -11.41 -16.46 3.34
N MET A 532 -10.10 -16.25 3.42
CA MET A 532 -9.22 -15.97 2.29
C MET A 532 -9.02 -17.15 1.33
N GLU A 533 -9.45 -18.36 1.68
CA GLU A 533 -9.49 -19.50 0.75
C GLU A 533 -10.45 -19.22 -0.43
N HIS A 534 -11.49 -18.41 -0.19
CA HIS A 534 -12.47 -18.00 -1.19
C HIS A 534 -12.79 -16.49 -1.05
N PRO A 535 -11.84 -15.61 -1.41
CA PRO A 535 -11.90 -14.18 -1.08
C PRO A 535 -13.07 -13.46 -1.78
N GLU A 536 -13.34 -13.81 -3.04
CA GLU A 536 -14.45 -13.21 -3.82
C GLU A 536 -15.81 -13.46 -3.17
N ARG A 537 -16.05 -14.69 -2.69
CA ARG A 537 -17.30 -15.07 -2.00
C ARG A 537 -17.37 -14.46 -0.60
N ASN A 538 -16.23 -14.39 0.07
CA ASN A 538 -16.16 -14.04 1.49
C ASN A 538 -15.83 -12.57 1.75
N ARG A 539 -15.73 -11.71 0.73
CA ARG A 539 -15.28 -10.31 0.85
C ARG A 539 -15.89 -9.54 2.02
N ARG A 540 -17.21 -9.60 2.20
CA ARG A 540 -17.89 -8.93 3.33
C ARG A 540 -17.54 -9.54 4.69
N ALA A 541 -17.39 -10.86 4.76
CA ALA A 541 -17.00 -11.56 5.98
C ALA A 541 -15.53 -11.31 6.33
N ILE A 542 -14.66 -11.20 5.32
CA ILE A 542 -13.24 -10.81 5.48
C ILE A 542 -13.17 -9.43 6.10
N HIS A 543 -13.85 -8.43 5.52
CA HIS A 543 -13.88 -7.10 6.12
C HIS A 543 -14.46 -7.11 7.54
N ALA A 544 -15.55 -7.84 7.79
CA ALA A 544 -16.11 -7.93 9.14
C ALA A 544 -15.15 -8.54 10.17
N VAL A 545 -14.36 -9.56 9.81
CA VAL A 545 -13.36 -10.13 10.73
C VAL A 545 -12.13 -9.23 10.87
N GLU A 546 -11.75 -8.48 9.83
CA GLU A 546 -10.69 -7.47 9.89
C GLU A 546 -11.08 -6.31 10.81
N ASP A 547 -12.33 -5.84 10.73
CA ASP A 547 -12.89 -4.85 11.66
C ASP A 547 -12.83 -5.36 13.09
N ALA A 548 -13.26 -6.60 13.31
CA ALA A 548 -13.18 -7.27 14.59
C ALA A 548 -11.72 -7.44 15.10
N LEU A 549 -10.75 -7.65 14.22
CA LEU A 549 -9.33 -7.70 14.58
C LEU A 549 -8.81 -6.31 15.00
N ARG A 550 -9.19 -5.25 14.28
CA ARG A 550 -8.84 -3.87 14.65
C ARG A 550 -9.43 -3.50 16.00
N ASP A 551 -10.69 -3.83 16.25
CA ASP A 551 -11.36 -3.56 17.53
C ASP A 551 -10.63 -4.27 18.69
N ARG A 552 -10.26 -5.54 18.51
CA ARG A 552 -9.50 -6.28 19.54
C ARG A 552 -8.11 -5.68 19.78
N ALA A 553 -7.41 -5.25 18.73
CA ALA A 553 -6.14 -4.54 18.89
C ALA A 553 -6.31 -3.21 19.64
N GLU A 554 -7.39 -2.46 19.38
CA GLU A 554 -7.72 -1.23 20.12
C GLU A 554 -8.04 -1.51 21.59
N GLU A 555 -8.73 -2.61 21.91
CA GLU A 555 -8.97 -3.03 23.29
C GLU A 555 -7.66 -3.33 24.03
N LEU A 556 -6.77 -4.13 23.42
CA LEU A 556 -5.45 -4.44 23.99
C LEU A 556 -4.61 -3.17 24.20
N ALA A 557 -4.65 -2.22 23.26
CA ALA A 557 -3.99 -0.94 23.42
C ALA A 557 -4.57 -0.16 24.62
N ARG A 558 -5.91 -0.08 24.76
CA ARG A 558 -6.57 0.58 25.90
C ARG A 558 -6.22 -0.08 27.23
N GLU A 559 -6.10 -1.40 27.28
CA GLU A 559 -5.67 -2.14 28.48
C GLU A 559 -4.24 -1.75 28.89
N LYS A 560 -3.32 -1.66 27.92
CA LYS A 560 -1.93 -1.21 28.16
C LYS A 560 -1.88 0.23 28.68
N LEU A 561 -2.66 1.13 28.07
CA LEU A 561 -2.75 2.53 28.48
C LEU A 561 -3.29 2.68 29.90
N ARG A 562 -4.37 1.96 30.24
CA ARG A 562 -4.93 1.97 31.61
C ARG A 562 -3.92 1.46 32.64
N ALA A 563 -3.20 0.38 32.32
CA ALA A 563 -2.17 -0.15 33.22
C ALA A 563 -1.04 0.86 33.45
N GLU A 564 -0.66 1.60 32.41
CA GLU A 564 0.32 2.70 32.51
C GLU A 564 -0.20 3.84 33.41
N GLU A 565 -1.41 4.32 33.15
CA GLU A 565 -2.06 5.39 33.92
C GLU A 565 -2.21 5.01 35.40
N GLU A 566 -2.63 3.78 35.70
CA GLU A 566 -2.75 3.28 37.06
C GLU A 566 -1.40 3.24 37.79
N LEU A 567 -0.32 2.89 37.08
CA LEU A 567 1.02 2.83 37.65
C LEU A 567 1.57 4.23 37.92
N LEU A 568 1.42 5.16 36.96
CA LEU A 568 1.83 6.55 37.12
C LEU A 568 1.00 7.28 38.19
N ALA A 569 -0.29 6.97 38.33
CA ALA A 569 -1.13 7.51 39.39
C ALA A 569 -0.67 7.05 40.79
N LYS A 570 -0.21 5.80 40.92
CA LYS A 570 0.36 5.26 42.16
C LYS A 570 1.76 5.80 42.44
N HIS A 571 2.55 6.05 41.39
CA HIS A 571 3.95 6.47 41.49
C HIS A 571 4.25 7.69 40.60
N PRO A 572 3.77 8.91 40.95
CA PRO A 572 3.88 10.10 40.08
C PRO A 572 5.31 10.60 39.83
N PHE A 573 6.26 10.18 40.65
CA PHE A 573 7.69 10.53 40.52
C PHE A 573 8.43 9.60 39.55
N VAL A 574 7.82 8.48 39.14
CA VAL A 574 8.40 7.57 38.15
C VAL A 574 8.15 8.14 36.77
N VAL A 575 9.24 8.33 36.02
CA VAL A 575 9.22 8.82 34.65
C VAL A 575 9.69 7.71 33.73
N ARG A 576 8.93 7.43 32.67
CA ARG A 576 9.34 6.51 31.62
C ARG A 576 10.57 7.06 30.90
N PRO A 577 11.68 6.31 30.81
CA PRO A 577 12.84 6.72 30.01
C PRO A 577 12.45 6.96 28.54
N ALA A 578 13.02 7.98 27.91
CA ALA A 578 12.74 8.29 26.50
C ALA A 578 13.04 7.08 25.59
N GLY A 579 12.16 6.81 24.62
CA GLY A 579 12.26 5.65 23.72
C GLY A 579 12.02 4.27 24.36
N ALA A 580 11.76 4.19 25.67
CA ALA A 580 11.46 2.92 26.33
C ALA A 580 9.98 2.50 26.13
N PRO A 581 9.70 1.18 26.12
CA PRO A 581 8.32 0.68 26.15
C PRO A 581 7.53 1.23 27.34
N LEU A 582 6.20 1.08 27.30
CA LEU A 582 5.35 1.40 28.46
C LEU A 582 5.86 0.68 29.72
N LEU A 583 5.73 1.30 30.90
CA LEU A 583 6.16 0.72 32.17
C LEU A 583 5.50 -0.65 32.41
N ALA A 584 4.24 -0.82 31.98
CA ALA A 584 3.57 -2.11 31.98
C ALA A 584 4.21 -3.14 31.03
N SER A 585 4.64 -2.72 29.83
CA SER A 585 5.35 -3.56 28.86
C SER A 585 6.78 -3.90 29.29
N LEU A 586 7.46 -2.99 29.98
CA LEU A 586 8.78 -3.18 30.61
C LEU A 586 8.75 -4.19 31.78
N GLY A 587 7.56 -4.62 32.22
CA GLY A 587 7.42 -5.53 33.35
C GLY A 587 7.63 -4.86 34.71
N VAL A 588 7.56 -3.53 34.81
CA VAL A 588 7.67 -2.80 36.09
C VAL A 588 6.68 -3.31 37.16
N PRO A 589 5.40 -3.61 36.83
CA PRO A 589 4.45 -4.11 37.83
C PRO A 589 4.84 -5.46 38.44
N VAL A 590 5.58 -6.31 37.70
CA VAL A 590 5.97 -7.66 38.13
C VAL A 590 7.41 -7.73 38.62
N ASP A 591 8.15 -6.62 38.56
CA ASP A 591 9.53 -6.55 39.04
C ASP A 591 9.59 -6.58 40.57
N GLU A 592 10.22 -7.62 41.12
CA GLU A 592 10.29 -7.85 42.56
C GLU A 592 11.00 -6.71 43.31
N GLN A 593 12.06 -6.13 42.73
CA GLN A 593 12.81 -5.04 43.36
C GLN A 593 11.98 -3.75 43.38
N PHE A 594 11.29 -3.43 42.27
CA PHE A 594 10.37 -2.30 42.23
C PHE A 594 9.23 -2.46 43.24
N GLN A 595 8.66 -3.66 43.36
CA GLN A 595 7.61 -3.95 44.37
C GLN A 595 8.12 -3.76 45.80
N GLN A 596 9.35 -4.19 46.11
CA GLN A 596 9.96 -3.98 47.43
C GLN A 596 10.17 -2.49 47.72
N LEU A 597 10.75 -1.74 46.77
CA LEU A 597 10.93 -0.30 46.90
C LEU A 597 9.60 0.45 47.02
N ALA A 598 8.56 0.02 46.31
CA ALA A 598 7.22 0.58 46.42
C ALA A 598 6.60 0.34 47.82
N GLN A 599 6.83 -0.83 48.43
CA GLN A 599 6.40 -1.12 49.80
C GLN A 599 7.17 -0.26 50.82
N GLU A 600 8.48 -0.09 50.64
CA GLU A 600 9.29 0.79 51.47
C GLU A 600 8.85 2.26 51.34
N HIS A 601 8.56 2.73 50.12
CA HIS A 601 8.03 4.06 49.88
C HIS A 601 6.70 4.27 50.61
N ALA A 602 5.77 3.31 50.48
CA ALA A 602 4.48 3.37 51.17
C ALA A 602 4.63 3.43 52.69
N ALA A 603 5.54 2.64 53.28
CA ALA A 603 5.80 2.67 54.72
C ALA A 603 6.41 4.00 55.19
N LEU A 604 7.33 4.58 54.41
CA LEU A 604 7.93 5.89 54.72
C LEU A 604 6.94 7.05 54.53
N ALA A 605 6.00 6.91 53.60
CA ALA A 605 5.00 7.92 53.27
C ALA A 605 3.93 8.14 54.36
N GLU A 606 3.84 7.24 55.36
CA GLU A 606 3.00 7.42 56.55
C GLU A 606 3.48 8.59 57.44
N GLU A 607 4.79 8.85 57.49
CA GLU A 607 5.39 9.99 58.23
C GLU A 607 6.23 10.89 57.29
N PRO A 608 5.63 11.56 56.29
CA PRO A 608 6.37 12.15 55.16
C PRO A 608 7.24 13.33 55.55
N VAL A 609 6.82 14.11 56.56
CA VAL A 609 7.59 15.26 57.08
C VAL A 609 8.86 14.82 57.79
N ARG A 610 8.84 13.64 58.43
CA ARG A 610 10.00 13.08 59.14
C ARG A 610 10.94 12.33 58.18
N ASN A 611 10.37 11.72 57.14
CA ASN A 611 11.05 10.82 56.22
C ASN A 611 11.40 11.46 54.87
N VAL A 612 11.55 12.79 54.78
CA VAL A 612 11.79 13.51 53.51
C VAL A 612 12.99 12.96 52.72
N GLU A 613 14.16 12.84 53.36
CA GLU A 613 15.37 12.36 52.69
C GLU A 613 15.31 10.85 52.36
N PRO A 614 14.85 9.97 53.27
CA PRO A 614 14.56 8.57 52.94
C PRO A 614 13.58 8.39 51.77
N LEU A 615 12.49 9.17 51.74
CA LEU A 615 11.51 9.13 50.65
C LEU A 615 12.17 9.49 49.31
N ARG A 616 12.90 10.61 49.26
CA ARG A 616 13.65 11.01 48.06
C ARG A 616 14.66 9.96 47.62
N ALA A 617 15.31 9.29 48.56
CA ALA A 617 16.26 8.22 48.26
C ALA A 617 15.56 7.00 47.64
N VAL A 618 14.42 6.57 48.19
CA VAL A 618 13.62 5.47 47.64
C VAL A 618 13.01 5.85 46.28
N GLU A 619 12.51 7.07 46.11
CA GLU A 619 12.00 7.58 44.83
C GLU A 619 13.08 7.54 43.73
N ARG A 620 14.30 7.99 44.06
CA ARG A 620 15.46 7.88 43.15
C ARG A 620 15.82 6.42 42.87
N ALA A 621 15.75 5.53 43.86
CA ALA A 621 16.03 4.11 43.68
C ALA A 621 14.98 3.44 42.77
N MET A 622 13.71 3.78 42.91
CA MET A 622 12.64 3.32 42.03
C MET A 622 12.84 3.81 40.59
N GLN A 623 13.16 5.10 40.41
CA GLN A 623 13.48 5.66 39.09
C GLN A 623 14.72 4.99 38.47
N ALA A 624 15.76 4.74 39.27
CA ALA A 624 16.96 4.04 38.82
C ALA A 624 16.65 2.58 38.44
N ARG A 625 15.74 1.91 39.16
CA ARG A 625 15.30 0.55 38.81
C ARG A 625 14.57 0.52 37.47
N VAL A 626 13.68 1.48 37.22
CA VAL A 626 13.00 1.61 35.92
C VAL A 626 13.99 1.87 34.80
N ALA A 627 14.98 2.76 35.00
CA ALA A 627 16.04 3.00 34.02
C ALA A 627 16.89 1.73 33.76
N ALA A 628 17.19 0.94 34.79
CA ALA A 628 17.90 -0.33 34.65
C ALA A 628 17.08 -1.38 33.88
N LEU A 629 15.77 -1.45 34.10
CA LEU A 629 14.86 -2.32 33.34
C LEU A 629 14.81 -1.91 31.87
N ALA A 630 14.70 -0.60 31.57
CA ALA A 630 14.75 -0.10 30.20
C ALA A 630 16.09 -0.40 29.51
N ALA A 631 17.21 -0.27 30.21
CA ALA A 631 18.53 -0.63 29.66
C ALA A 631 18.67 -2.15 29.44
N ALA A 632 18.11 -2.98 30.33
CA ALA A 632 18.08 -4.42 30.18
C ALA A 632 17.20 -4.87 29.00
N ASP A 633 16.05 -4.23 28.81
CA ASP A 633 15.14 -4.43 27.68
C ASP A 633 15.81 -4.04 26.36
N ALA A 634 16.41 -2.84 26.28
CA ALA A 634 17.18 -2.39 25.12
C ALA A 634 18.32 -3.36 24.77
N LYS A 635 19.04 -3.86 25.77
CA LYS A 635 20.05 -4.90 25.56
C LYS A 635 19.41 -6.19 25.05
N GLY A 636 18.30 -6.63 25.64
CA GLY A 636 17.53 -7.79 25.23
C GLY A 636 17.04 -7.73 23.79
N ALA A 637 16.64 -6.56 23.30
CA ALA A 637 16.25 -6.31 21.92
C ALA A 637 17.47 -6.32 20.96
N LEU A 638 18.58 -5.71 21.38
CA LEU A 638 19.78 -5.60 20.54
C LEU A 638 20.58 -6.91 20.41
N GLU A 639 20.62 -7.79 21.41
CA GLU A 639 21.43 -9.03 21.34
C GLU A 639 21.01 -9.99 20.20
N PRO A 640 19.72 -10.32 20.01
CA PRO A 640 19.27 -11.11 18.86
C PRO A 640 19.58 -10.42 17.53
N ALA A 641 19.39 -9.11 17.45
CA ALA A 641 19.70 -8.33 16.26
C ALA A 641 21.20 -8.36 15.93
N LYS A 642 22.08 -8.23 16.94
CA LYS A 642 23.54 -8.40 16.77
C LYS A 642 23.90 -9.80 16.30
N ALA A 643 23.29 -10.84 16.87
CA ALA A 643 23.55 -12.23 16.46
C ALA A 643 23.11 -12.47 15.00
N ALA A 644 21.92 -12.01 14.62
CA ALA A 644 21.46 -12.04 13.23
C ALA A 644 22.40 -11.25 12.33
N ARG A 645 22.88 -10.09 12.78
CA ARG A 645 23.79 -9.23 12.02
C ARG A 645 25.15 -9.87 11.74
N VAL A 646 25.68 -10.64 12.70
CA VAL A 646 26.92 -11.41 12.49
C VAL A 646 26.72 -12.43 11.36
N LEU A 647 25.60 -13.15 11.37
CA LEU A 647 25.30 -14.14 10.34
C LEU A 647 25.05 -13.50 8.96
N VAL A 648 24.33 -12.37 8.95
CA VAL A 648 24.15 -11.50 7.78
C VAL A 648 25.49 -11.08 7.19
N ARG A 649 26.46 -10.70 8.03
CA ARG A 649 27.79 -10.30 7.56
C ARG A 649 28.55 -11.47 6.94
N GLU A 650 28.39 -12.68 7.47
CA GLU A 650 28.97 -13.90 6.90
C GLU A 650 28.29 -14.32 5.58
N HIS A 651 27.00 -13.98 5.44
CA HIS A 651 26.16 -14.32 4.30
C HIS A 651 25.35 -13.11 3.78
N PRO A 652 25.99 -12.05 3.22
CA PRO A 652 25.29 -10.81 2.87
C PRO A 652 24.21 -10.98 1.81
N MET A 653 24.36 -11.97 0.92
CA MET A 653 23.38 -12.30 -0.11
C MET A 653 22.06 -12.85 0.45
N CYS A 654 22.06 -13.28 1.71
CA CYS A 654 20.87 -13.82 2.39
C CYS A 654 20.09 -12.73 3.15
N MET A 655 20.44 -11.45 2.98
CA MET A 655 19.72 -10.35 3.60
C MET A 655 18.26 -10.28 3.17
N PRO A 656 17.32 -9.98 4.10
CA PRO A 656 17.47 -9.88 5.56
C PRO A 656 17.34 -11.21 6.33
N TYR A 657 17.14 -12.34 5.64
CA TYR A 657 16.85 -13.66 6.22
C TYR A 657 18.09 -14.40 6.67
N VAL A 658 18.56 -14.07 7.87
CA VAL A 658 19.60 -14.90 8.49
C VAL A 658 19.20 -15.30 9.89
N HIS A 659 18.55 -16.46 9.95
CA HIS A 659 18.20 -17.14 11.20
C HIS A 659 19.36 -18.05 11.65
N PRO A 660 19.59 -18.25 12.96
CA PRO A 660 20.60 -19.18 13.48
C PRO A 660 20.51 -20.65 13.02
N ASP A 661 19.48 -21.01 12.27
CA ASP A 661 19.31 -22.34 11.69
C ASP A 661 19.73 -22.41 10.22
N VAL A 662 19.86 -21.26 9.53
CA VAL A 662 20.33 -21.20 8.13
C VAL A 662 21.71 -21.85 8.00
N PRO A 663 22.72 -21.52 8.84
CA PRO A 663 24.03 -22.18 8.75
C PRO A 663 24.03 -23.65 9.17
N LYS A 664 22.97 -24.13 9.86
CA LYS A 664 22.84 -25.53 10.26
C LYS A 664 22.18 -26.38 9.17
N ASP A 665 21.60 -25.75 8.17
CA ASP A 665 20.97 -26.45 7.06
C ASP A 665 22.04 -27.06 6.14
N ALA A 666 21.89 -28.35 5.85
CA ALA A 666 22.86 -29.10 5.06
C ALA A 666 22.93 -28.59 3.61
N ALA A 667 21.79 -28.27 3.00
CA ALA A 667 21.75 -27.76 1.63
C ALA A 667 22.37 -26.36 1.56
N PHE A 668 22.06 -25.49 2.52
CA PHE A 668 22.70 -24.18 2.62
C PHE A 668 24.23 -24.29 2.79
N SER A 669 24.70 -25.23 3.62
CA SER A 669 26.13 -25.47 3.83
C SER A 669 26.83 -25.89 2.53
N GLU A 670 26.21 -26.77 1.74
CA GLU A 670 26.73 -27.16 0.42
C GLU A 670 26.80 -25.97 -0.55
N LEU A 671 25.78 -25.10 -0.57
CA LEU A 671 25.78 -23.88 -1.36
C LEU A 671 26.86 -22.89 -0.91
N ALA A 672 27.07 -22.75 0.40
CA ALA A 672 28.12 -21.90 0.96
C ALA A 672 29.53 -22.40 0.59
N GLU A 673 29.75 -23.71 0.50
CA GLU A 673 31.01 -24.28 -0.03
C GLU A 673 31.16 -24.02 -1.53
N LYS A 674 30.10 -24.23 -2.33
CA LYS A 674 30.12 -23.88 -3.76
C LYS A 674 30.45 -22.40 -3.96
N ARG A 675 29.82 -21.49 -3.22
CA ARG A 675 30.12 -20.05 -3.26
C ARG A 675 31.59 -19.77 -2.96
N ARG A 676 32.14 -20.37 -1.90
CA ARG A 676 33.57 -20.23 -1.55
C ARG A 676 34.49 -20.69 -2.68
N THR A 677 34.16 -21.75 -3.39
CA THR A 677 34.94 -22.17 -4.57
C THR A 677 34.83 -21.20 -5.75
N LEU A 678 33.64 -20.66 -6.02
CA LEU A 678 33.39 -19.72 -7.11
C LEU A 678 34.00 -18.34 -6.87
N LEU A 679 34.09 -17.91 -5.60
CA LEU A 679 34.83 -16.73 -5.21
C LEU A 679 36.31 -16.81 -5.55
N SER A 680 36.84 -17.98 -5.96
CA SER A 680 38.23 -18.08 -6.41
C SER A 680 38.57 -17.12 -7.55
N ASP A 681 37.62 -16.82 -8.45
CA ASP A 681 37.71 -15.80 -9.50
C ASP A 681 36.30 -15.25 -9.77
N PRO A 682 35.86 -14.22 -9.03
CA PRO A 682 34.47 -13.74 -9.04
C PRO A 682 34.02 -13.23 -10.40
N GLU A 683 34.91 -12.62 -11.19
CA GLU A 683 34.57 -12.08 -12.51
C GLU A 683 34.31 -13.20 -13.52
N ARG A 684 35.23 -14.19 -13.60
CA ARG A 684 35.05 -15.34 -14.48
C ARG A 684 33.85 -16.18 -14.09
N ASN A 685 33.58 -16.26 -12.79
CA ASN A 685 32.48 -17.03 -12.22
C ASN A 685 31.24 -16.17 -11.95
N ALA A 686 31.10 -14.99 -12.54
CA ALA A 686 30.02 -14.05 -12.18
C ALA A 686 28.61 -14.66 -12.32
N ALA A 687 28.32 -15.33 -13.45
CA ALA A 687 27.02 -15.98 -13.67
C ALA A 687 26.74 -17.14 -12.70
N PRO A 688 27.63 -18.15 -12.54
CA PRO A 688 27.40 -19.22 -11.57
C PRO A 688 27.42 -18.73 -10.11
N LEU A 689 28.20 -17.68 -9.80
CA LEU A 689 28.21 -17.07 -8.46
C LEU A 689 26.85 -16.45 -8.14
N ARG A 690 26.29 -15.63 -9.06
CA ARG A 690 24.94 -15.08 -8.90
C ARG A 690 23.88 -16.15 -8.72
N ALA A 691 23.94 -17.23 -9.49
CA ALA A 691 23.00 -18.35 -9.36
C ALA A 691 23.08 -19.03 -7.99
N VAL A 692 24.30 -19.31 -7.49
CA VAL A 692 24.49 -19.88 -6.16
C VAL A 692 24.06 -18.90 -5.06
N GLU A 693 24.30 -17.60 -5.22
CA GLU A 693 23.88 -16.57 -4.27
C GLU A 693 22.35 -16.45 -4.19
N GLU A 694 21.63 -16.55 -5.32
CA GLU A 694 20.16 -16.63 -5.35
C GLU A 694 19.65 -17.92 -4.68
N GLU A 695 20.24 -19.09 -4.98
CA GLU A 695 19.88 -20.36 -4.32
C GLU A 695 20.12 -20.30 -2.79
N MET A 696 21.21 -19.64 -2.36
CA MET A 696 21.48 -19.42 -0.94
C MET A 696 20.41 -18.54 -0.29
N HIS A 697 20.03 -17.45 -0.97
CA HIS A 697 18.99 -16.54 -0.51
C HIS A 697 17.64 -17.25 -0.38
N GLU A 698 17.19 -17.95 -1.44
CA GLU A 698 15.96 -18.74 -1.43
C GLU A 698 15.96 -19.77 -0.31
N ARG A 699 17.07 -20.51 -0.13
CA ARG A 699 17.18 -21.51 0.93
C ARG A 699 17.14 -20.89 2.32
N ALA A 700 17.76 -19.73 2.51
CA ALA A 700 17.72 -19.02 3.78
C ALA A 700 16.29 -18.57 4.14
N ALA A 701 15.56 -18.03 3.17
CA ALA A 701 14.14 -17.68 3.31
C ALA A 701 13.28 -18.92 3.63
N GLU A 702 13.51 -20.05 2.96
CA GLU A 702 12.83 -21.31 3.24
C GLU A 702 13.09 -21.81 4.67
N VAL A 703 14.35 -21.81 5.13
CA VAL A 703 14.71 -22.26 6.48
C VAL A 703 14.07 -21.37 7.54
N ALA A 704 14.08 -20.04 7.32
CA ALA A 704 13.41 -19.09 8.19
C ALA A 704 11.88 -19.35 8.25
N ALA A 705 11.24 -19.55 7.09
CA ALA A 705 9.81 -19.86 7.00
C ALA A 705 9.47 -21.21 7.68
N GLN A 706 10.27 -22.25 7.46
CA GLN A 706 10.10 -23.57 8.09
C GLN A 706 10.26 -23.49 9.60
N ARG A 707 11.27 -22.76 10.09
CA ARG A 707 11.45 -22.52 11.52
C ARG A 707 10.22 -21.83 12.09
N LYS A 708 9.77 -20.72 11.50
CA LYS A 708 8.55 -20.00 11.93
C LYS A 708 7.32 -20.91 11.99
N ARG A 709 7.17 -21.88 11.06
CA ARG A 709 6.12 -22.91 11.15
C ARG A 709 6.32 -23.89 12.30
N ARG A 710 7.56 -24.32 12.55
CA ARG A 710 7.93 -25.32 13.58
C ARG A 710 8.04 -24.77 14.99
N THR A 711 8.33 -23.49 15.20
CA THR A 711 8.38 -22.82 16.51
C THR A 711 7.14 -22.03 16.85
N ARG A 712 6.22 -21.85 15.91
CA ARG A 712 4.84 -21.47 16.26
C ARG A 712 4.31 -22.32 17.45
N PRO A 713 4.56 -23.63 17.59
CA PRO A 713 4.09 -24.43 18.72
C PRO A 713 4.96 -24.32 19.99
N GLU A 714 6.11 -23.64 19.98
CA GLU A 714 7.06 -23.65 21.12
C GLU A 714 7.11 -22.34 21.93
N ARG A 715 6.33 -21.31 21.56
CA ARG A 715 5.90 -20.27 22.51
C ARG A 715 4.56 -20.70 23.13
N LEU A 716 4.59 -21.76 23.93
CA LEU A 716 3.43 -22.39 24.55
C LEU A 716 2.96 -21.63 25.80
N ALA A 717 1.91 -20.82 25.64
CA ALA A 717 0.85 -20.68 26.63
C ALA A 717 -0.47 -20.38 25.88
N TYR A 718 -1.33 -21.40 25.79
CA TYR A 718 -2.73 -21.39 25.32
C TYR A 718 -3.05 -21.34 23.80
N SER A 719 -3.37 -22.54 23.30
CA SER A 719 -4.34 -22.93 22.24
C SER A 719 -4.10 -22.67 20.74
N VAL A 720 -3.79 -23.80 20.07
CA VAL A 720 -4.20 -24.31 18.74
C VAL A 720 -3.63 -23.63 17.49
N GLN A 721 -2.91 -24.43 16.71
CA GLN A 721 -2.20 -24.04 15.49
C GLN A 721 -2.84 -24.65 14.25
N MET A 722 -2.49 -24.09 13.09
CA MET A 722 -2.85 -24.50 11.72
C MET A 722 -2.37 -25.92 11.29
N ALA A 723 -2.12 -26.83 12.24
CA ALA A 723 -1.65 -28.19 11.98
C ALA A 723 -2.69 -29.30 12.28
N ASP A 724 -3.83 -29.00 12.93
CA ASP A 724 -4.83 -30.03 13.28
C ASP A 724 -5.97 -30.17 12.27
N VAL A 725 -5.64 -30.43 10.99
CA VAL A 725 -6.54 -31.20 10.13
C VAL A 725 -5.97 -32.62 10.09
N GLN A 726 -6.41 -33.45 11.05
CA GLN A 726 -6.10 -34.88 11.03
C GLN A 726 -6.61 -35.49 9.71
N PRO A 727 -5.79 -36.32 9.03
CA PRO A 727 -6.27 -37.13 7.94
C PRO A 727 -7.13 -38.27 8.51
N GLU A 728 -8.18 -38.62 7.78
CA GLU A 728 -9.05 -39.78 7.99
C GLU A 728 -10.23 -39.62 8.96
N ARG A 729 -11.39 -39.29 8.39
CA ARG A 729 -12.45 -40.28 8.21
C ARG A 729 -13.43 -39.86 7.12
N ALA A 730 -13.62 -40.77 6.18
CA ALA A 730 -14.46 -40.65 5.02
C ALA A 730 -15.88 -40.15 5.37
N GLY A 731 -16.25 -39.04 4.74
CA GLY A 731 -17.62 -38.74 4.36
C GLY A 731 -17.53 -38.21 2.93
N GLU A 732 -18.11 -38.93 1.98
CA GLU A 732 -18.20 -38.53 0.57
C GLU A 732 -18.81 -37.12 0.48
N VAL A 733 -17.96 -36.12 0.28
CA VAL A 733 -18.42 -34.80 -0.17
C VAL A 733 -18.36 -34.87 -1.70
N ARG A 734 -19.54 -35.04 -2.30
CA ARG A 734 -19.74 -34.73 -3.71
C ARG A 734 -19.19 -33.33 -3.96
N GLU A 735 -18.24 -33.23 -4.87
CA GLU A 735 -17.83 -31.97 -5.49
C GLU A 735 -19.10 -31.24 -5.91
N ALA A 736 -19.36 -30.08 -5.33
CA ALA A 736 -20.38 -29.19 -5.85
C ALA A 736 -19.83 -28.67 -7.19
N GLU A 737 -20.38 -29.19 -8.28
CA GLU A 737 -20.08 -28.81 -9.65
C GLU A 737 -20.12 -27.29 -9.80
N ALA A 738 -19.04 -26.73 -10.34
CA ALA A 738 -18.92 -25.33 -10.72
C ALA A 738 -19.75 -25.07 -11.98
N ASP A 739 -21.07 -24.93 -11.82
CA ASP A 739 -22.01 -24.68 -12.91
C ASP A 739 -22.43 -23.20 -12.98
N THR A 740 -21.46 -22.32 -13.24
CA THR A 740 -21.81 -20.96 -13.71
C THR A 740 -21.08 -20.68 -15.02
N ALA A 741 -21.78 -20.89 -16.14
CA ALA A 741 -21.29 -20.54 -17.46
C ALA A 741 -20.97 -19.02 -17.53
N PRO A 742 -19.82 -18.62 -18.12
CA PRO A 742 -19.46 -17.22 -18.23
C PRO A 742 -20.43 -16.47 -19.14
N PHE A 743 -20.84 -15.27 -18.71
CA PHE A 743 -21.68 -14.36 -19.48
C PHE A 743 -20.82 -13.43 -20.35
N LEU A 744 -21.39 -12.90 -21.42
CA LEU A 744 -20.79 -11.81 -22.19
C LEU A 744 -20.91 -10.49 -21.39
N SER A 745 -19.82 -9.72 -21.38
CA SER A 745 -19.69 -8.42 -20.69
C SER A 745 -20.97 -7.58 -20.64
N GLY A 746 -21.45 -7.28 -19.44
CA GLY A 746 -22.60 -6.39 -19.23
C GLY A 746 -23.96 -6.95 -19.69
N THR A 747 -24.04 -8.25 -19.98
CA THR A 747 -25.28 -8.92 -20.40
C THR A 747 -25.55 -10.19 -19.58
N GLU A 748 -26.79 -10.66 -19.59
CA GLU A 748 -27.18 -11.98 -19.06
C GLU A 748 -27.06 -13.09 -20.13
N VAL A 749 -26.42 -12.79 -21.27
CA VAL A 749 -26.27 -13.73 -22.38
C VAL A 749 -24.99 -14.54 -22.16
N ARG A 750 -25.10 -15.88 -22.12
CA ARG A 750 -23.96 -16.79 -21.94
C ARG A 750 -23.04 -16.78 -23.17
N ASP A 751 -21.75 -17.01 -22.97
CA ASP A 751 -20.79 -17.03 -24.09
C ASP A 751 -21.06 -18.21 -25.03
N PRO A 752 -21.21 -17.97 -26.34
CA PRO A 752 -21.78 -18.98 -27.23
C PRO A 752 -20.79 -20.10 -27.55
N TYR A 753 -19.53 -19.73 -27.62
CA TYR A 753 -18.47 -20.70 -27.85
C TYR A 753 -18.30 -21.59 -26.61
N TYR A 754 -18.45 -21.03 -25.42
CA TYR A 754 -18.42 -21.78 -24.17
C TYR A 754 -19.55 -22.80 -24.05
N GLU A 755 -20.80 -22.47 -24.40
CA GLU A 755 -21.88 -23.48 -24.30
C GLU A 755 -21.82 -24.51 -25.44
N GLU A 756 -21.27 -24.18 -26.61
CA GLU A 756 -20.92 -25.20 -27.61
C GLU A 756 -19.89 -26.21 -27.07
N LEU A 757 -18.92 -25.76 -26.27
CA LEU A 757 -17.95 -26.64 -25.61
C LEU A 757 -18.60 -27.46 -24.49
N MET A 758 -19.52 -26.87 -23.71
CA MET A 758 -20.34 -27.60 -22.73
C MET A 758 -21.15 -28.72 -23.37
N ALA A 759 -21.86 -28.43 -24.47
CA ALA A 759 -22.63 -29.42 -25.23
C ALA A 759 -21.73 -30.50 -25.83
N LEU A 760 -20.54 -30.12 -26.32
CA LEU A 760 -19.56 -31.06 -26.85
C LEU A 760 -19.02 -32.01 -25.76
N ARG A 761 -18.72 -31.48 -24.58
CA ARG A 761 -18.30 -32.23 -23.39
C ARG A 761 -19.40 -33.21 -22.97
N ALA A 762 -20.64 -32.74 -22.83
CA ALA A 762 -21.79 -33.57 -22.47
C ALA A 762 -21.99 -34.74 -23.46
N SER A 763 -21.90 -34.47 -24.77
CA SER A 763 -21.96 -35.51 -25.81
C SER A 763 -20.82 -36.53 -25.70
N LEU A 764 -19.57 -36.09 -25.42
CA LEU A 764 -18.43 -36.99 -25.25
C LEU A 764 -18.54 -37.87 -23.99
N MET A 765 -19.15 -37.33 -22.94
CA MET A 765 -19.44 -38.06 -21.69
C MET A 765 -20.48 -39.16 -21.92
N VAL A 766 -21.56 -38.87 -22.66
CA VAL A 766 -22.60 -39.86 -23.02
C VAL A 766 -22.04 -40.98 -23.92
N GLU A 767 -21.14 -40.66 -24.85
CA GLU A 767 -20.50 -41.64 -25.73
C GLU A 767 -19.51 -42.60 -25.02
N GLY A 768 -19.11 -42.29 -23.78
CA GLY A 768 -18.24 -43.13 -22.96
C GLY A 768 -17.03 -42.36 -22.42
N PRO A 769 -17.00 -42.03 -21.11
CA PRO A 769 -16.02 -41.12 -20.53
C PRO A 769 -14.59 -41.69 -20.56
N LYS A 770 -14.44 -43.00 -20.39
CA LYS A 770 -13.12 -43.67 -20.46
C LYS A 770 -12.52 -43.70 -21.87
N ARG A 771 -13.38 -43.83 -22.90
CA ARG A 771 -12.93 -43.87 -24.31
C ARG A 771 -12.55 -42.49 -24.84
N ASN A 772 -13.24 -41.47 -24.33
CA ASN A 772 -13.09 -40.09 -24.78
C ASN A 772 -12.33 -39.20 -23.79
N ALA A 773 -11.64 -39.77 -22.79
CA ALA A 773 -11.01 -39.04 -21.68
C ALA A 773 -10.08 -37.90 -22.15
N ASP A 774 -9.23 -38.14 -23.15
CA ASP A 774 -8.33 -37.10 -23.68
C ASP A 774 -9.08 -36.00 -24.44
N LYS A 775 -10.19 -36.34 -25.11
CA LYS A 775 -11.03 -35.37 -25.82
C LYS A 775 -11.85 -34.53 -24.84
N ILE A 776 -12.33 -35.14 -23.76
CA ILE A 776 -13.05 -34.46 -22.68
C ILE A 776 -12.10 -33.46 -22.00
N ARG A 777 -10.88 -33.91 -21.63
CA ARG A 777 -9.85 -33.02 -21.05
C ARG A 777 -9.50 -31.87 -22.00
N ALA A 778 -9.35 -32.13 -23.30
CA ALA A 778 -9.06 -31.08 -24.27
C ALA A 778 -10.20 -30.06 -24.41
N VAL A 779 -11.46 -30.50 -24.31
CA VAL A 779 -12.62 -29.59 -24.33
C VAL A 779 -12.72 -28.80 -23.02
N GLU A 780 -12.45 -29.42 -21.88
CA GLU A 780 -12.42 -28.74 -20.56
C GLU A 780 -11.30 -27.69 -20.49
N GLU A 781 -10.12 -27.95 -21.06
CA GLU A 781 -9.06 -26.94 -21.18
C GLU A 781 -9.48 -25.78 -22.10
N GLN A 782 -10.08 -26.06 -23.26
CA GLN A 782 -10.62 -25.01 -24.13
C GLN A 782 -11.69 -24.15 -23.46
N MET A 783 -12.48 -24.74 -22.56
CA MET A 783 -13.45 -24.00 -21.75
C MET A 783 -12.75 -23.08 -20.75
N LYS A 784 -11.70 -23.56 -20.08
CA LYS A 784 -10.89 -22.72 -19.16
C LYS A 784 -10.23 -21.57 -19.92
N ASP A 785 -9.60 -21.85 -21.05
CA ASP A 785 -8.96 -20.83 -21.90
C ASP A 785 -9.96 -19.76 -22.35
N ARG A 786 -11.17 -20.18 -22.75
CA ARG A 786 -12.23 -19.24 -23.15
C ARG A 786 -12.72 -18.39 -21.97
N ALA A 787 -12.87 -18.97 -20.78
CA ALA A 787 -13.26 -18.22 -19.60
C ALA A 787 -12.21 -17.18 -19.19
N VAL A 788 -10.92 -17.53 -19.29
CA VAL A 788 -9.81 -16.59 -19.06
C VAL A 788 -9.83 -15.49 -20.13
N GLN A 789 -9.95 -15.85 -21.41
CA GLN A 789 -10.00 -14.90 -22.51
C GLN A 789 -11.13 -13.86 -22.33
N LEU A 790 -12.33 -14.29 -21.95
CA LEU A 790 -13.46 -13.39 -21.73
C LEU A 790 -13.21 -12.41 -20.57
N ARG A 791 -12.61 -12.88 -19.47
CA ARG A 791 -12.22 -12.02 -18.34
C ARG A 791 -11.17 -11.00 -18.76
N THR A 792 -10.14 -11.42 -19.51
CA THR A 792 -9.11 -10.52 -20.02
C THR A 792 -9.68 -9.50 -21.02
N ASP A 793 -10.62 -9.89 -21.87
CA ASP A 793 -11.29 -8.99 -22.80
C ASP A 793 -12.16 -7.96 -22.04
N ASP A 794 -12.81 -8.37 -20.94
CA ASP A 794 -13.56 -7.48 -20.04
C ASP A 794 -12.65 -6.47 -19.33
N GLU A 795 -11.52 -6.93 -18.81
CA GLU A 795 -10.49 -6.09 -18.18
C GLU A 795 -9.92 -5.07 -19.18
N ARG A 796 -9.66 -5.50 -20.42
CA ARG A 796 -9.21 -4.61 -21.50
C ARG A 796 -10.26 -3.58 -21.88
N ALA A 797 -11.53 -3.98 -21.94
CA ALA A 797 -12.64 -3.07 -22.21
C ALA A 797 -12.81 -2.05 -21.08
N ALA A 798 -12.70 -2.48 -19.81
CA ALA A 798 -12.73 -1.60 -18.65
C ALA A 798 -11.54 -0.62 -18.64
N ALA A 799 -10.32 -1.11 -18.91
CA ALA A 799 -9.13 -0.28 -19.03
C ALA A 799 -9.25 0.74 -20.17
N ALA A 800 -9.87 0.37 -21.29
CA ALA A 800 -10.14 1.31 -22.38
C ALA A 800 -11.12 2.43 -21.95
N ARG A 801 -12.17 2.10 -21.21
CA ARG A 801 -13.11 3.10 -20.64
C ARG A 801 -12.40 4.05 -19.68
N VAL A 802 -11.54 3.52 -18.80
CA VAL A 802 -10.73 4.32 -17.87
C VAL A 802 -9.82 5.29 -18.65
N ARG A 803 -9.12 4.83 -19.70
CA ARG A 803 -8.29 5.72 -20.53
C ARG A 803 -9.08 6.82 -21.21
N VAL A 804 -10.30 6.52 -21.69
CA VAL A 804 -11.19 7.54 -22.28
C VAL A 804 -11.61 8.55 -21.22
N ARG A 805 -11.97 8.09 -20.02
CA ARG A 805 -12.32 8.96 -18.90
C ARG A 805 -11.17 9.86 -18.48
N ASP A 806 -9.98 9.29 -18.31
CA ASP A 806 -8.81 10.05 -17.88
C ASP A 806 -8.41 11.09 -18.94
N ALA A 807 -8.47 10.74 -20.23
CA ALA A 807 -8.30 11.70 -21.32
C ALA A 807 -9.38 12.81 -21.33
N LEU A 808 -10.63 12.49 -20.98
CA LEU A 808 -11.71 13.49 -20.83
C LEU A 808 -11.50 14.40 -19.61
N LEU A 809 -10.93 13.89 -18.52
CA LEU A 809 -10.61 14.68 -17.32
C LEU A 809 -9.39 15.58 -17.54
N GLU A 810 -8.39 15.13 -18.31
CA GLU A 810 -7.28 15.96 -18.76
C GLU A 810 -7.76 17.07 -19.71
N GLN A 811 -8.66 16.74 -20.64
CA GLN A 811 -9.24 17.70 -21.58
C GLN A 811 -10.21 18.68 -20.89
N TYR A 812 -10.96 18.22 -19.87
CA TYR A 812 -11.95 19.00 -19.14
C TYR A 812 -11.77 18.89 -17.60
N PRO A 813 -10.73 19.52 -17.01
CA PRO A 813 -10.49 19.44 -15.56
C PRO A 813 -11.63 20.02 -14.69
N LEU A 814 -12.53 20.78 -15.32
CA LEU A 814 -13.69 21.39 -14.69
C LEU A 814 -14.86 20.41 -14.46
N LEU A 815 -14.85 19.22 -15.09
CA LEU A 815 -15.91 18.23 -14.95
C LEU A 815 -15.52 17.13 -13.94
N PRO A 816 -16.44 16.69 -13.07
CA PRO A 816 -16.19 15.57 -12.17
C PRO A 816 -16.14 14.24 -12.94
N LYS A 817 -15.55 13.20 -12.31
CA LYS A 817 -15.45 11.84 -12.89
C LYS A 817 -16.82 11.22 -13.22
N GLU A 818 -17.85 11.63 -12.49
CA GLU A 818 -19.25 11.27 -12.71
C GLU A 818 -20.12 12.52 -12.59
N VAL A 819 -21.07 12.69 -13.52
CA VAL A 819 -22.05 13.77 -13.49
C VAL A 819 -23.42 13.14 -13.24
N HIS A 820 -24.07 13.50 -12.13
CA HIS A 820 -25.32 12.88 -11.67
C HIS A 820 -25.31 11.34 -11.63
N GLY A 821 -24.15 10.74 -11.31
CA GLY A 821 -23.97 9.28 -11.22
C GLY A 821 -23.78 8.57 -12.56
N ILE A 822 -23.64 9.31 -13.66
CA ILE A 822 -23.27 8.80 -14.98
C ILE A 822 -21.77 9.02 -15.20
N PRO A 823 -20.99 7.97 -15.52
CA PRO A 823 -19.57 8.12 -15.83
C PRO A 823 -19.33 9.10 -16.98
N LEU A 824 -18.32 9.95 -16.86
CA LEU A 824 -18.03 11.00 -17.83
C LEU A 824 -17.81 10.44 -19.26
N GLU A 825 -17.21 9.25 -19.37
CA GLU A 825 -16.98 8.52 -20.62
C GLU A 825 -18.26 7.98 -21.28
N GLU A 826 -19.40 7.99 -20.57
CA GLU A 826 -20.71 7.57 -21.09
C GLU A 826 -21.58 8.75 -21.54
N LEU A 827 -21.13 9.99 -21.30
CA LEU A 827 -21.83 11.20 -21.76
C LEU A 827 -21.46 11.55 -23.21
N PRO A 828 -22.43 11.93 -24.06
CA PRO A 828 -22.20 12.25 -25.47
C PRO A 828 -21.63 13.67 -25.66
N LEU A 829 -20.63 14.06 -24.87
CA LEU A 829 -20.09 15.42 -24.85
C LEU A 829 -19.57 15.88 -26.22
N ARG A 830 -18.93 14.97 -26.96
CA ARG A 830 -18.36 15.25 -28.29
C ARG A 830 -19.39 15.30 -29.42
N ASP A 831 -20.58 14.74 -29.18
CA ASP A 831 -21.69 14.72 -30.13
C ASP A 831 -22.74 15.81 -29.84
N ASP A 832 -22.53 16.61 -28.78
CA ASP A 832 -23.42 17.69 -28.38
C ASP A 832 -22.93 19.04 -28.90
N ASP A 833 -23.65 19.61 -29.87
CA ASP A 833 -23.29 20.87 -30.54
C ASP A 833 -23.11 22.04 -29.53
N GLU A 834 -23.95 22.12 -28.48
CA GLU A 834 -23.88 23.19 -27.49
C GLU A 834 -22.64 23.07 -26.57
N PHE A 835 -22.25 21.85 -26.21
CA PHE A 835 -21.03 21.59 -25.44
C PHE A 835 -19.77 21.90 -26.27
N VAL A 836 -19.76 21.48 -27.54
CA VAL A 836 -18.66 21.74 -28.48
C VAL A 836 -18.52 23.24 -28.78
N ASP A 837 -19.63 23.97 -28.91
CA ASP A 837 -19.62 25.42 -29.10
C ASP A 837 -19.01 26.15 -27.88
N ALA A 838 -19.34 25.71 -26.67
CA ALA A 838 -18.78 26.25 -25.43
C ALA A 838 -17.28 25.92 -25.26
N GLU A 839 -16.84 24.74 -25.69
CA GLU A 839 -15.41 24.36 -25.74
C GLU A 839 -14.63 25.25 -26.71
N GLN A 840 -15.16 25.49 -27.91
CA GLN A 840 -14.53 26.37 -28.89
C GLN A 840 -14.45 27.82 -28.42
N GLU A 841 -15.46 28.28 -27.67
CA GLU A 841 -15.48 29.60 -27.05
C GLU A 841 -14.41 29.72 -25.96
N HIS A 842 -14.31 28.71 -25.07
CA HIS A 842 -13.26 28.64 -24.04
C HIS A 842 -11.86 28.69 -24.64
N ALA A 843 -11.59 27.90 -25.69
CA ALA A 843 -10.31 27.89 -26.38
C ALA A 843 -9.97 29.26 -27.02
N ARG A 844 -10.96 29.95 -27.60
CA ARG A 844 -10.77 31.30 -28.16
C ARG A 844 -10.46 32.33 -27.08
N LEU A 845 -11.16 32.26 -25.94
CA LEU A 845 -10.97 33.19 -24.82
C LEU A 845 -9.61 32.97 -24.11
N ALA A 846 -9.14 31.72 -24.04
CA ALA A 846 -7.85 31.35 -23.44
C ALA A 846 -6.61 31.82 -24.21
N THR A 847 -6.75 32.22 -25.49
CA THR A 847 -5.61 32.57 -26.36
C THR A 847 -5.05 33.97 -26.10
N ASP A 848 -5.83 34.91 -25.54
CA ASP A 848 -5.35 36.25 -25.12
C ASP A 848 -6.15 36.77 -23.90
N PRO A 849 -5.75 36.38 -22.67
CA PRO A 849 -6.52 36.64 -21.45
C PRO A 849 -6.54 38.11 -21.01
N VAL A 850 -5.73 38.98 -21.63
CA VAL A 850 -5.63 40.40 -21.27
C VAL A 850 -6.65 41.26 -22.04
N ARG A 851 -7.11 40.78 -23.22
CA ARG A 851 -7.95 41.56 -24.14
C ARG A 851 -9.43 41.15 -24.15
N ASN A 852 -9.75 39.97 -23.64
CA ASN A 852 -11.10 39.41 -23.60
C ASN A 852 -11.80 39.76 -22.26
N ALA A 853 -12.85 40.56 -22.31
CA ALA A 853 -13.50 41.14 -21.12
C ALA A 853 -14.44 40.18 -20.36
N GLU A 854 -14.75 39.01 -20.90
CA GLU A 854 -15.44 37.93 -20.15
C GLU A 854 -14.42 36.89 -19.68
N PRO A 855 -14.43 36.51 -18.39
CA PRO A 855 -13.50 35.51 -17.88
C PRO A 855 -13.78 34.14 -18.51
N PRO A 856 -12.75 33.32 -18.83
CA PRO A 856 -12.93 31.95 -19.36
C PRO A 856 -13.84 31.08 -18.47
N ARG A 857 -13.97 31.44 -17.18
CA ARG A 857 -14.90 30.85 -16.21
C ARG A 857 -16.37 30.82 -16.66
N ALA A 858 -16.85 31.81 -17.41
CA ALA A 858 -18.24 31.84 -17.89
C ALA A 858 -18.50 30.81 -19.02
N ALA A 859 -17.48 30.45 -19.79
CA ALA A 859 -17.56 29.33 -20.74
C ALA A 859 -17.46 27.98 -20.01
N GLU A 860 -16.59 27.88 -18.99
CA GLU A 860 -16.46 26.70 -18.13
C GLU A 860 -17.76 26.37 -17.38
N GLU A 861 -18.46 27.37 -16.84
CA GLU A 861 -19.76 27.19 -16.18
C GLU A 861 -20.82 26.67 -17.17
N ARG A 862 -20.85 27.19 -18.41
CA ARG A 862 -21.76 26.70 -19.46
C ARG A 862 -21.46 25.26 -19.87
N MET A 863 -20.18 24.89 -19.97
CA MET A 863 -19.77 23.49 -20.24
C MET A 863 -20.24 22.57 -19.11
N ARG A 864 -20.09 22.98 -17.84
CA ARG A 864 -20.57 22.22 -16.68
C ARG A 864 -22.08 22.05 -16.68
N GLU A 865 -22.83 23.15 -16.85
CA GLU A 865 -24.30 23.10 -16.91
C GLU A 865 -24.81 22.24 -18.07
N ARG A 866 -24.12 22.24 -19.22
CA ARG A 866 -24.51 21.41 -20.36
C ARG A 866 -24.22 19.93 -20.10
N ALA A 867 -23.09 19.60 -19.47
CA ALA A 867 -22.80 18.22 -19.06
C ALA A 867 -23.83 17.70 -18.04
N GLU A 868 -24.25 18.52 -17.09
CA GLU A 868 -25.32 18.19 -16.12
C GLU A 868 -26.66 17.92 -16.85
N LYS A 869 -27.05 18.78 -17.80
CA LYS A 869 -28.26 18.57 -18.61
C LYS A 869 -28.20 17.29 -19.44
N LEU A 870 -27.04 16.95 -20.02
CA LEU A 870 -26.87 15.72 -20.78
C LEU A 870 -27.00 14.48 -19.88
N ALA A 871 -26.48 14.56 -18.65
CA ALA A 871 -26.65 13.50 -17.66
C ALA A 871 -28.12 13.34 -17.23
N ASP A 872 -28.84 14.44 -16.99
CA ASP A 872 -30.28 14.41 -16.67
C ASP A 872 -31.12 13.80 -17.81
N VAL A 873 -30.80 14.13 -19.07
CA VAL A 873 -31.48 13.56 -20.24
C VAL A 873 -31.19 12.06 -20.35
N ALA A 874 -29.95 11.63 -20.15
CA ALA A 874 -29.59 10.22 -20.19
C ALA A 874 -30.30 9.42 -19.08
N ALA A 875 -30.34 9.93 -17.85
CA ALA A 875 -31.05 9.31 -16.73
C ALA A 875 -32.57 9.22 -16.98
N ALA A 876 -33.18 10.28 -17.52
CA ALA A 876 -34.60 10.30 -17.84
C ALA A 876 -34.97 9.35 -19.00
N GLU A 877 -34.10 9.18 -19.99
CA GLU A 877 -34.29 8.21 -21.07
C GLU A 877 -34.23 6.77 -20.55
N GLU A 878 -33.30 6.46 -19.65
CA GLU A 878 -33.19 5.15 -19.00
C GLU A 878 -34.43 4.84 -18.14
N GLU A 879 -34.89 5.81 -17.33
CA GLU A 879 -36.09 5.67 -16.51
C GLU A 879 -37.35 5.51 -17.37
N ALA A 880 -37.49 6.29 -18.45
CA ALA A 880 -38.60 6.18 -19.39
C ALA A 880 -38.61 4.84 -20.15
N LEU A 881 -37.45 4.26 -20.44
CA LEU A 881 -37.35 2.92 -21.02
C LEU A 881 -37.80 1.86 -20.01
N ARG A 882 -37.38 1.99 -18.74
CA ARG A 882 -37.75 1.10 -17.65
C ARG A 882 -39.26 1.11 -17.37
N GLU A 883 -39.89 2.28 -17.39
CA GLU A 883 -41.36 2.40 -17.24
C GLU A 883 -42.14 1.85 -18.44
N ARG A 884 -41.61 1.99 -19.66
CA ARG A 884 -42.29 1.54 -20.89
C ARG A 884 -42.13 0.05 -21.16
N LEU A 885 -41.13 -0.60 -20.56
CA LEU A 885 -40.83 -2.04 -20.70
C LEU A 885 -40.70 -2.72 -19.32
N PRO A 886 -41.74 -2.74 -18.47
CA PRO A 886 -41.67 -3.20 -17.08
C PRO A 886 -41.43 -4.72 -16.92
N PHE A 887 -41.38 -5.47 -18.02
CA PHE A 887 -41.14 -6.92 -18.05
C PHE A 887 -39.77 -7.30 -18.66
N VAL A 888 -38.94 -6.32 -19.01
CA VAL A 888 -37.57 -6.53 -19.50
C VAL A 888 -36.61 -6.09 -18.39
N GLU A 889 -35.91 -7.03 -17.77
CA GLU A 889 -34.73 -6.71 -16.98
C GLU A 889 -33.63 -6.25 -17.94
N VAL A 890 -33.48 -4.94 -18.08
CA VAL A 890 -32.38 -4.36 -18.85
C VAL A 890 -31.13 -4.49 -17.98
N GLY A 891 -30.31 -5.52 -18.21
CA GLY A 891 -28.93 -5.54 -17.71
C GLY A 891 -28.20 -4.27 -18.16
N LYS A 892 -27.19 -3.82 -17.39
CA LYS A 892 -26.46 -2.55 -17.63
C LYS A 892 -25.83 -2.49 -19.04
N VAL A 893 -26.61 -2.09 -20.04
CA VAL A 893 -26.14 -1.76 -21.38
C VAL A 893 -26.01 -0.23 -21.45
N PRO A 894 -24.81 0.33 -21.69
CA PRO A 894 -24.62 1.78 -21.72
C PRO A 894 -25.48 2.45 -22.81
N CYS A 895 -26.06 3.62 -22.52
CA CYS A 895 -26.97 4.35 -23.42
C CYS A 895 -26.41 4.59 -24.84
N ALA A 896 -25.08 4.64 -25.00
CA ALA A 896 -24.41 4.78 -26.30
C ALA A 896 -24.73 3.64 -27.31
N ALA A 897 -25.11 2.45 -26.84
CA ALA A 897 -25.48 1.33 -27.71
C ALA A 897 -26.86 1.51 -28.38
N TRP A 898 -27.70 2.39 -27.84
CA TRP A 898 -29.04 2.69 -28.36
C TRP A 898 -29.01 3.90 -29.30
N GLY A 899 -28.14 3.83 -30.31
CA GLY A 899 -28.16 4.65 -31.53
C GLY A 899 -28.72 6.07 -31.41
N TRP A 900 -27.92 7.00 -30.89
CA TRP A 900 -28.11 8.44 -31.06
C TRP A 900 -27.75 8.83 -32.50
N SER A 901 -28.55 8.37 -33.46
CA SER A 901 -28.54 8.90 -34.82
C SER A 901 -29.96 9.31 -35.18
N ARG A 902 -30.27 10.60 -35.03
CA ARG A 902 -31.44 11.21 -35.69
C ARG A 902 -31.16 11.35 -37.19
N GLY A 903 -30.90 10.23 -37.87
CA GLY A 903 -30.91 10.08 -39.32
C GLY A 903 -32.30 9.65 -39.79
N ARG A 904 -32.77 10.19 -40.92
CA ARG A 904 -34.15 10.11 -41.44
C ARG A 904 -34.73 8.70 -41.71
N SER A 905 -34.05 7.61 -41.39
CA SER A 905 -34.48 6.23 -41.66
C SER A 905 -35.35 5.59 -40.57
N SER A 906 -35.33 6.09 -39.32
CA SER A 906 -36.05 5.46 -38.19
C SER A 906 -37.57 5.68 -38.18
N ARG A 907 -38.10 6.58 -39.02
CA ARG A 907 -39.56 6.84 -39.12
C ARG A 907 -40.37 5.68 -39.72
N ARG A 908 -39.74 4.66 -40.31
CA ARG A 908 -40.46 3.49 -40.89
C ARG A 908 -40.70 2.33 -39.91
N CYS A 909 -39.80 2.07 -38.96
CA CYS A 909 -40.02 0.99 -37.97
C CYS A 909 -41.05 1.34 -36.89
N TRP A 910 -41.15 2.62 -36.49
CA TRP A 910 -42.09 3.05 -35.45
C TRP A 910 -43.57 3.08 -35.88
N ARG A 911 -43.89 2.82 -37.16
CA ARG A 911 -45.28 2.78 -37.65
C ARG A 911 -45.93 1.39 -37.58
N SER A 912 -45.18 0.28 -37.41
CA SER A 912 -45.77 -1.07 -37.37
C SER A 912 -46.28 -1.52 -35.99
N TRP A 913 -45.92 -0.82 -34.92
CA TRP A 913 -46.32 -1.16 -33.54
C TRP A 913 -47.59 -0.43 -33.04
N ARG A 914 -48.32 0.29 -33.92
CA ARG A 914 -49.57 1.01 -33.58
C ARG A 914 -50.86 0.18 -33.78
N SER A 915 -50.79 -1.14 -33.75
CA SER A 915 -51.97 -2.00 -33.96
C SER A 915 -52.17 -3.03 -32.84
N TRP A 916 -52.30 -2.59 -31.60
CA TRP A 916 -52.97 -3.36 -30.54
C TRP A 916 -54.06 -2.48 -29.89
N PRO A 917 -55.30 -2.98 -29.75
CA PRO A 917 -56.43 -2.13 -29.39
C PRO A 917 -56.47 -1.81 -27.88
N ARG A 918 -56.81 -0.56 -27.58
CA ARG A 918 -57.21 -0.10 -26.23
C ARG A 918 -58.44 -0.87 -25.75
N THR A 919 -58.30 -1.67 -24.70
CA THR A 919 -59.45 -2.18 -23.93
C THR A 919 -59.59 -1.43 -22.61
N ARG A 920 -60.69 -0.68 -22.49
CA ARG A 920 -61.19 -0.10 -21.25
C ARG A 920 -61.54 -1.20 -20.25
N CYS A 921 -61.14 -1.07 -18.99
CA CYS A 921 -61.86 -1.69 -17.88
C CYS A 921 -62.17 -0.67 -16.78
N ARG A 922 -63.47 -0.41 -16.60
CA ARG A 922 -64.08 0.42 -15.57
C ARG A 922 -64.19 -0.37 -14.25
N ARG A 923 -63.87 0.31 -13.15
CA ARG A 923 -64.47 0.25 -11.78
C ARG A 923 -65.15 -1.06 -11.35
N ARG A 924 -64.67 -1.61 -10.23
CA ARG A 924 -65.50 -1.92 -9.05
C ARG A 924 -64.73 -1.59 -7.77
N GLY A 925 -65.33 -0.75 -6.93
CA GLY A 925 -64.76 -0.35 -5.65
C GLY A 925 -65.13 -1.29 -4.52
N ARG A 926 -64.34 -1.22 -3.44
CA ARG A 926 -64.79 -1.48 -2.06
C ARG A 926 -64.19 -0.44 -1.13
N ARG A 927 -65.07 0.14 -0.31
CA ARG A 927 -64.81 1.11 0.75
C ARG A 927 -64.43 0.40 2.07
N ARG A 928 -63.64 1.09 2.90
CA ARG A 928 -63.87 1.48 4.33
C ARG A 928 -62.72 1.14 5.31
N GLY A 929 -62.41 2.15 6.14
CA GLY A 929 -61.57 2.15 7.36
C GLY A 929 -60.33 3.02 7.17
N GLY A 930 -60.31 4.35 7.43
CA GLY A 930 -60.42 5.00 8.74
C GLY A 930 -59.11 4.74 9.53
N TRP A 931 -58.23 5.70 9.82
CA TRP A 931 -58.41 6.75 10.83
C TRP A 931 -57.39 7.93 10.68
N ARG A 932 -57.95 9.15 10.69
CA ARG A 932 -57.53 10.44 11.29
C ARG A 932 -56.05 10.89 11.31
N ARG A 933 -55.82 12.03 10.63
CA ARG A 933 -54.81 13.08 10.95
C ARG A 933 -55.19 13.89 12.21
N PRO A 934 -54.29 14.78 12.70
CA PRO A 934 -54.42 16.23 12.44
C PRO A 934 -53.04 16.90 12.09
N TRP A 935 -52.84 17.70 11.03
CA TRP A 935 -53.01 19.18 10.90
C TRP A 935 -52.69 19.92 12.22
N THR A 936 -51.81 20.92 12.38
CA THR A 936 -51.32 22.09 11.60
C THR A 936 -50.30 22.80 12.53
N THR A 937 -49.35 23.68 12.19
CA THR A 937 -49.41 24.99 11.50
C THR A 937 -47.99 25.56 11.45
N TRP A 938 -47.59 26.18 10.34
CA TRP A 938 -46.55 27.22 10.29
C TRP A 938 -47.09 28.55 10.84
N PRO A 939 -46.22 29.51 11.16
CA PRO A 939 -46.18 30.69 10.29
C PRO A 939 -44.77 31.19 9.95
N SER A 940 -44.67 31.70 8.72
CA SER A 940 -43.64 32.59 8.22
C SER A 940 -43.59 33.91 9.00
N TRP A 941 -42.50 34.66 8.89
CA TRP A 941 -42.45 36.00 8.27
C TRP A 941 -41.03 36.57 8.40
N TRP A 942 -40.47 36.96 7.25
CA TRP A 942 -39.25 37.75 7.08
C TRP A 942 -39.51 39.21 7.48
N HIS A 943 -38.52 39.91 8.08
CA HIS A 943 -37.90 41.12 7.50
C HIS A 943 -36.88 41.85 8.40
N THR A 944 -35.65 41.94 7.89
CA THR A 944 -34.74 43.12 7.80
C THR A 944 -34.17 43.88 9.02
N THR A 945 -32.83 43.78 9.11
CA THR A 945 -31.79 44.83 9.21
C THR A 945 -31.85 45.99 10.22
N ARG A 946 -30.69 46.10 10.89
CA ARG A 946 -29.81 47.28 11.10
C ARG A 946 -29.92 48.10 12.39
N GLN A 947 -28.75 48.10 13.02
CA GLN A 947 -27.99 49.27 13.53
C GLN A 947 -28.18 49.73 14.98
N ARG A 948 -27.09 49.47 15.72
CA ARG A 948 -26.23 50.43 16.43
C ARG A 948 -26.70 51.00 17.78
N ARG A 949 -25.76 50.76 18.71
CA ARG A 949 -25.12 51.67 19.67
C ARG A 949 -25.86 51.94 20.99
N ARG A 950 -25.08 51.65 22.04
CA ARG A 950 -24.85 52.45 23.26
C ARG A 950 -26.08 52.59 24.16
N SER A 951 -26.03 52.45 25.48
CA SER A 951 -24.92 52.47 26.42
C SER A 951 -25.49 52.33 27.83
N ALA A 952 -24.69 51.72 28.71
CA ALA A 952 -24.43 52.10 30.09
C ALA A 952 -25.44 51.79 31.22
N ARG A 953 -24.84 51.24 32.30
CA ARG A 953 -25.21 51.21 33.73
C ARG A 953 -26.31 50.18 34.06
N ARG A 954 -26.07 49.18 34.91
CA ARG A 954 -25.21 49.05 36.09
C ARG A 954 -24.54 47.69 36.15
#